data_AF-W5TCE3-F1
#
_entry.id   AF-W5TCE3-F1
#
_cell.length_a   1.000
_cell.length_b   1.000
_cell.length_c   1.000
_cell.angle_alpha   90.00
_cell.angle_beta   90.00
_cell.angle_gamma   90.00
#
_symmetry.space_group_name_H-M   'P 1'
#
loop_
_entity.id
_entity.type
_entity.pdbx_description
1 polymer ?
#
loop_
_entity_poly.entity_id
_entity_poly.type
_entity_poly.pdbx_seq_one_letter_code
_entity_poly.pdbx_strand_id
1 'polypeptide(L)'
;MPETVIGEFGGAYQVEDTPLNTSGGQSVLFRCRDRDDEERVYKRYNEPLTAPEAVTRLREVVERGRRVAASAEKLLPLSKPATFVNWPIDLVESGEHVVGVVLPWIPPQFLRDDGRPRTFDYLCLASADPPKSVFRVRVLRHLCRILQAVDDAGLVHGDISAKNIVWSEGRPHAYLIDCDGMRPADATDVRGVGTEGWRDPRWVAGRISAHDGFSDRFGLAVALYRGLFLNPGAPVLVRGDWHPPTGIPAGLAPRLRALFDRAFAEPFTTEDRPSPAEWGRALTAVHFTRIGGFRRRRPLAVLERHAGQYRDEIADGPQRSEPLPPEAEFQRWHDQLGYRHSVWSAGGARNARLLTGAELRDARRWQRRHRDRMSAAENAFIKRSTLYTRRRALIVAMVLIIAQTAELIAYHHRGDQVSQIAAADLSDKAARLRRTDPYGALQLDLRAHRTNRSAALPAVYTADRYVPDYLYARQDSSPPQPTASSAPSSPPAADPLDLGQLTLLYQTQTMSRSISADGSKLATVDGNSTTVVRSISEGSVESESLTKIFGPTDATVSEPVLSRDGRYVVVLQSVFGNPKVDRNGKMTFDYAAQPTCKPPKDVMSARCLAVYDTTTHKVAYAARLDVPGPADGYVAVGMDPTNRFVGLSVSTASGNSFDDTLYLYDLRNKGAPRKVDLPFHTLVTNVWLGAAAATAVVSGLTVRESGPGFDGVLRWSDLNSGRSEEMAGGIDGASPAAMSLDGRVAAALVPTSDPHRATLTTWNTDTGALRARYPVAVDGAQRLLALDRDGATAWLSYLPANQPRLPDAATADDLLAWHPPANQVTVYDLADGNTLAQGRFGGGWTSLVPLGAGPGASLLAVDGSLLGIELSGVGGDSPLRRLGAALTPRAPDRSALCERMADVDADRATRDLWPPGAYRGPACR
;
A
#
# COMPACT_ATOMS: atom_id res chain seq x y z
N MET A 1 -14.89 41.71 -4.68
CA MET A 1 -13.83 40.98 -5.37
C MET A 1 -13.19 40.13 -4.32
N PRO A 2 -13.03 38.82 -4.55
CA PRO A 2 -12.36 37.93 -3.61
C PRO A 2 -11.00 38.52 -3.22
N GLU A 3 -10.71 38.54 -1.92
CA GLU A 3 -9.41 38.95 -1.41
C GLU A 3 -8.38 37.92 -1.85
N THR A 4 -7.27 38.31 -2.49
CA THR A 4 -6.17 37.39 -2.75
C THR A 4 -5.16 37.51 -1.61
N VAL A 5 -4.90 36.41 -0.91
CA VAL A 5 -3.82 36.34 0.08
C VAL A 5 -2.62 35.62 -0.54
N ILE A 6 -1.42 36.12 -0.22
CA ILE A 6 -0.16 35.52 -0.66
C ILE A 6 0.43 34.79 0.55
N GLY A 7 0.71 33.51 0.37
CA GLY A 7 1.43 32.71 1.33
C GLY A 7 2.93 32.96 1.26
N GLU A 8 3.63 32.80 2.39
CA GLU A 8 5.08 32.89 2.55
C GLU A 8 5.81 32.04 1.50
N PHE A 9 5.27 30.87 1.18
CA PHE A 9 5.91 29.93 0.26
C PHE A 9 5.44 30.10 -1.20
N GLY A 10 4.91 31.28 -1.53
CA GLY A 10 4.58 31.71 -2.89
C GLY A 10 3.21 31.28 -3.40
N GLY A 11 2.39 30.63 -2.58
CA GLY A 11 1.01 30.32 -2.94
C GLY A 11 0.16 31.60 -3.04
N ALA A 12 -0.65 31.72 -4.09
CA ALA A 12 -1.65 32.79 -4.18
C ALA A 12 -3.04 32.18 -4.05
N TYR A 13 -3.83 32.68 -3.10
CA TYR A 13 -5.10 32.08 -2.74
C TYR A 13 -6.24 33.09 -2.88
N GLN A 14 -7.21 32.78 -3.75
CA GLN A 14 -8.42 33.58 -3.91
C GLN A 14 -9.40 33.23 -2.80
N VAL A 15 -9.51 34.11 -1.81
CA VAL A 15 -10.33 33.92 -0.62
C VAL A 15 -11.76 34.40 -0.88
N GLU A 16 -12.73 33.54 -0.61
CA GLU A 16 -14.14 33.89 -0.64
C GLU A 16 -14.48 34.83 0.54
N ASP A 17 -15.37 35.79 0.30
CA ASP A 17 -15.68 36.78 1.33
C ASP A 17 -16.63 36.28 2.44
N THR A 18 -17.12 35.04 2.34
CA THR A 18 -18.07 34.43 3.27
C THR A 18 -17.33 33.44 4.17
N PRO A 19 -17.35 33.62 5.50
CA PRO A 19 -16.69 32.68 6.39
C PRO A 19 -17.42 31.33 6.41
N LEU A 20 -16.66 30.24 6.48
CA LEU A 20 -17.16 28.87 6.62
C LEU A 20 -17.72 28.61 8.02
N ASN A 21 -17.17 29.28 9.04
CA ASN A 21 -17.63 29.17 10.42
C ASN A 21 -18.30 30.47 10.88
N THR A 22 -19.42 30.33 11.60
CA THR A 22 -20.14 31.46 12.22
C THR A 22 -19.75 31.66 13.69
N SER A 23 -19.04 30.70 14.31
CA SER A 23 -18.64 30.72 15.71
C SER A 23 -17.32 29.96 15.92
N GLY A 24 -16.19 30.67 15.81
CA GLY A 24 -14.85 30.16 16.15
C GLY A 24 -14.15 31.12 17.12
N GLY A 25 -13.60 30.59 18.22
CA GLY A 25 -13.00 31.42 19.27
C GLY A 25 -11.66 32.06 18.88
N GLN A 26 -10.84 31.37 18.09
CA GLN A 26 -9.45 31.78 17.80
C GLN A 26 -9.21 32.20 16.35
N SER A 27 -10.10 31.81 15.43
CA SER A 27 -9.93 32.07 14.00
C SER A 27 -11.24 32.11 13.23
N VAL A 28 -11.20 32.79 12.09
CA VAL A 28 -12.25 32.77 11.07
C VAL A 28 -11.73 31.96 9.88
N LEU A 29 -12.53 30.98 9.45
CA LEU A 29 -12.22 30.09 8.34
C LEU A 29 -12.88 30.64 7.07
N PHE A 30 -12.13 30.69 5.98
CA PHE A 30 -12.62 31.07 4.67
C PHE A 30 -12.32 29.96 3.67
N ARG A 31 -13.24 29.74 2.73
CA ARG A 31 -12.92 28.95 1.54
C ARG A 31 -11.98 29.77 0.67
N CYS A 32 -10.97 29.12 0.10
CA CYS A 32 -10.15 29.75 -0.91
C CYS A 32 -9.80 28.75 -2.01
N ARG A 33 -9.28 29.27 -3.12
CA ARG A 33 -8.73 28.46 -4.21
C ARG A 33 -7.30 28.86 -4.49
N ASP A 34 -6.43 27.89 -4.72
CA ASP A 34 -5.06 28.16 -5.13
C ASP A 34 -4.97 28.45 -6.64
N ARG A 35 -3.75 28.50 -7.18
CA ARG A 35 -3.50 28.81 -8.61
C ARG A 35 -3.96 27.70 -9.56
N ASP A 36 -4.08 26.48 -9.06
CA ASP A 36 -4.52 25.32 -9.83
C ASP A 36 -6.05 25.13 -9.74
N ASP A 37 -6.76 26.13 -9.23
CA ASP A 37 -8.20 26.12 -8.92
C ASP A 37 -8.60 25.07 -7.86
N GLU A 38 -7.63 24.50 -7.14
CA GLU A 38 -7.89 23.51 -6.09
C GLU A 38 -8.46 24.19 -4.85
N GLU A 39 -9.45 23.54 -4.22
CA GLU A 39 -10.11 24.08 -3.04
C GLU A 39 -9.24 23.93 -1.79
N ARG A 40 -9.17 25.03 -1.02
CA ARG A 40 -8.36 25.19 0.18
C ARG A 40 -9.19 25.88 1.28
N VAL A 41 -8.64 25.89 2.48
CA VAL A 41 -9.18 26.65 3.62
C VAL A 41 -8.14 27.65 4.08
N TYR A 42 -8.49 28.93 4.11
CA TYR A 42 -7.71 29.97 4.76
C TYR A 42 -8.23 30.15 6.19
N LYS A 43 -7.41 29.77 7.18
CA LYS A 43 -7.67 29.99 8.60
C LYS A 43 -7.01 31.29 9.02
N ARG A 44 -7.80 32.36 9.14
CA ARG A 44 -7.33 33.67 9.60
C ARG A 44 -7.42 33.77 11.11
N TYR A 45 -6.31 34.05 11.78
CA TYR A 45 -6.27 34.25 13.23
C TYR A 45 -6.98 35.54 13.64
N ASN A 46 -7.66 35.49 14.79
CA ASN A 46 -8.27 36.67 15.39
C ASN A 46 -7.19 37.65 15.88
N GLU A 47 -6.12 37.10 16.47
CA GLU A 47 -4.92 37.81 16.89
C GLU A 47 -3.72 37.29 16.09
N PRO A 48 -2.97 38.16 15.39
CA PRO A 48 -1.77 37.74 14.67
C PRO A 48 -0.73 37.12 15.61
N LEU A 49 -0.02 36.10 15.14
CA LEU A 49 1.09 35.51 15.86
C LEU A 49 2.33 36.39 15.70
N THR A 50 2.78 36.96 16.82
CA THR A 50 3.89 37.94 16.85
C THR A 50 5.16 37.42 17.52
N ALA A 51 5.08 36.35 18.32
CA ALA A 51 6.24 35.78 19.00
C ALA A 51 7.16 35.07 17.99
N PRO A 52 8.45 35.48 17.85
CA PRO A 52 9.35 34.94 16.83
C PRO A 52 9.52 33.43 16.88
N GLU A 53 9.60 32.85 18.07
CA GLU A 53 9.73 31.41 18.24
C GLU A 53 8.47 30.65 17.81
N ALA A 54 7.28 31.23 18.04
CA ALA A 54 6.03 30.60 17.63
C ALA A 54 5.87 30.64 16.11
N VAL A 55 6.26 31.74 15.48
CA VAL A 55 6.32 31.86 14.01
C VAL A 55 7.30 30.85 13.42
N THR A 56 8.50 30.72 14.01
CA THR A 56 9.51 29.76 13.56
C THR A 56 9.01 28.32 13.64
N ARG A 57 8.41 27.93 14.77
CA ARG A 57 7.82 26.59 14.92
C ARG A 57 6.70 26.33 13.92
N LEU A 58 5.81 27.30 13.72
CA LEU A 58 4.70 27.15 12.78
C LEU A 58 5.22 27.00 11.34
N ARG A 59 6.29 27.70 10.98
CA ARG A 59 6.97 27.54 9.69
C ARG A 59 7.50 26.13 9.46
N GLU A 60 8.13 25.53 10.46
CA GLU A 60 8.61 24.13 10.38
C GLU A 60 7.45 23.14 10.17
N VAL A 61 6.33 23.34 10.87
CA VAL A 61 5.11 22.53 10.70
C VAL A 61 4.55 22.71 9.28
N VAL A 62 4.52 23.93 8.75
CA VAL A 62 4.05 24.22 7.40
C VAL A 62 4.95 23.59 6.33
N GLU A 63 6.26 23.69 6.47
CA GLU A 63 7.19 23.06 5.52
C GLU A 63 7.00 21.55 5.46
N ARG A 64 6.85 20.91 6.62
CA ARG A 64 6.52 19.47 6.70
C ARG A 64 5.17 19.20 6.05
N GLY A 65 4.17 20.01 6.35
CA GLY A 65 2.84 19.93 5.80
C GLY A 65 2.80 19.99 4.28
N ARG A 66 3.54 20.92 3.68
CA ARG A 66 3.71 21.04 2.24
C ARG A 66 4.25 19.76 1.61
N ARG A 67 5.30 19.17 2.20
CA ARG A 67 5.87 17.91 1.69
C ARG A 67 4.86 16.76 1.74
N VAL A 68 4.10 16.67 2.82
CA VAL A 68 3.08 15.62 2.99
C VAL A 68 1.88 15.83 2.08
N ALA A 69 1.31 17.03 2.03
CA ALA A 69 0.16 17.39 1.18
C ALA A 69 0.51 17.22 -0.31
N ALA A 70 1.66 17.72 -0.75
CA ALA A 70 2.13 17.54 -2.13
C ALA A 70 2.31 16.07 -2.51
N SER A 71 2.66 15.20 -1.55
CA SER A 71 2.73 13.75 -1.77
C SER A 71 1.34 13.10 -1.81
N ALA A 72 0.41 13.55 -0.96
CA ALA A 72 -0.95 13.03 -0.87
C ALA A 72 -1.78 13.38 -2.11
N GLU A 73 -1.70 14.62 -2.60
CA GLU A 73 -2.46 15.10 -3.77
C GLU A 73 -2.06 14.41 -5.06
N LYS A 74 -0.86 13.83 -5.11
CA LYS A 74 -0.33 13.15 -6.30
C LYS A 74 -0.56 11.64 -6.30
N LEU A 75 -0.96 11.07 -5.17
CA LEU A 75 -1.16 9.63 -5.01
C LEU A 75 -2.64 9.32 -4.72
N LEU A 76 -3.36 8.78 -5.71
CA LEU A 76 -4.60 8.04 -5.47
C LEU A 76 -4.23 6.58 -5.10
N PRO A 77 -4.67 5.95 -3.99
CA PRO A 77 -5.32 6.48 -2.79
C PRO A 77 -4.46 6.33 -1.51
N LEU A 78 -4.34 7.42 -0.73
CA LEU A 78 -4.51 7.44 0.73
C LEU A 78 -3.88 6.26 1.55
N SER A 79 -2.63 5.89 1.29
CA SER A 79 -2.01 4.71 1.93
C SER A 79 -1.21 5.02 3.20
N LYS A 80 -0.66 6.23 3.34
CA LYS A 80 0.21 6.62 4.45
C LYS A 80 -0.57 7.35 5.56
N PRO A 81 -0.44 6.98 6.84
CA PRO A 81 -1.17 7.64 7.93
C PRO A 81 -0.95 9.17 8.01
N ALA A 82 0.26 9.64 7.69
CA ALA A 82 0.59 11.06 7.70
C ALA A 82 -0.25 11.91 6.72
N THR A 83 -0.78 11.32 5.63
CA THR A 83 -1.63 12.03 4.67
C THR A 83 -3.06 12.23 5.19
N PHE A 84 -3.37 11.73 6.38
CA PHE A 84 -4.66 11.93 7.05
C PHE A 84 -4.59 12.93 8.20
N VAL A 85 -3.59 13.80 8.15
CA VAL A 85 -3.44 14.97 9.02
C VAL A 85 -3.64 16.20 8.12
N ASN A 86 -4.49 17.13 8.53
CA ASN A 86 -4.74 18.38 7.82
C ASN A 86 -3.61 19.37 8.11
N TRP A 87 -2.45 19.09 7.53
CA TRP A 87 -1.27 19.92 7.73
C TRP A 87 -1.48 21.32 7.15
N PRO A 88 -1.03 22.39 7.82
CA PRO A 88 -0.94 23.69 7.18
C PRO A 88 0.11 23.62 6.06
N ILE A 89 -0.21 24.25 4.91
CA ILE A 89 0.59 24.20 3.69
C ILE A 89 1.13 25.56 3.27
N ASP A 90 0.67 26.64 3.91
CA ASP A 90 1.25 27.96 3.71
C ASP A 90 0.99 28.86 4.92
N LEU A 91 1.83 29.89 5.07
CA LEU A 91 1.71 30.93 6.09
C LEU A 91 1.27 32.24 5.46
N VAL A 92 0.28 32.90 6.03
CA VAL A 92 -0.14 34.23 5.54
C VAL A 92 0.39 35.29 6.49
N GLU A 93 1.25 36.17 5.97
CA GLU A 93 1.94 37.19 6.76
C GLU A 93 1.40 38.61 6.50
N SER A 94 1.54 39.49 7.49
CA SER A 94 1.30 40.92 7.37
C SER A 94 2.39 41.68 8.12
N GLY A 95 3.48 42.03 7.44
CA GLY A 95 4.70 42.51 8.08
C GLY A 95 5.46 41.34 8.71
N GLU A 96 5.93 41.49 9.95
CA GLU A 96 6.62 40.44 10.71
C GLU A 96 5.67 39.54 11.52
N HIS A 97 4.38 39.55 11.17
CA HIS A 97 3.34 38.84 11.93
C HIS A 97 2.62 37.84 11.05
N VAL A 98 2.41 36.62 11.55
CA VAL A 98 1.59 35.61 10.87
C VAL A 98 0.12 35.86 11.21
N VAL A 99 -0.68 36.20 10.22
CA VAL A 99 -2.12 36.49 10.38
C VAL A 99 -3.02 35.28 10.12
N GLY A 100 -2.47 34.18 9.62
CA GLY A 100 -3.20 32.94 9.40
C GLY A 100 -2.39 31.89 8.67
N VAL A 101 -3.05 30.77 8.37
CA VAL A 101 -2.48 29.64 7.62
C VAL A 101 -3.43 29.21 6.50
N VAL A 102 -2.87 28.59 5.48
CA VAL A 102 -3.65 27.88 4.45
C VAL A 102 -3.56 26.38 4.69
N LEU A 103 -4.71 25.72 4.57
CA LEU A 103 -4.93 24.32 4.86
C LEU A 103 -5.55 23.62 3.64
N PRO A 104 -5.25 22.32 3.40
CA PRO A 104 -5.98 21.51 2.44
C PRO A 104 -7.48 21.44 2.78
N TRP A 105 -8.33 21.38 1.76
CA TRP A 105 -9.75 21.08 1.96
C TRP A 105 -9.94 19.69 2.57
N ILE A 106 -10.89 19.55 3.49
CA ILE A 106 -11.20 18.26 4.10
C ILE A 106 -11.81 17.36 3.01
N PRO A 107 -11.28 16.15 2.76
CA PRO A 107 -11.78 15.33 1.67
C PRO A 107 -13.28 15.02 1.82
N PRO A 108 -14.08 15.05 0.73
CA PRO A 108 -15.53 14.98 0.79
C PRO A 108 -16.09 13.78 1.58
N GLN A 109 -15.39 12.65 1.59
CA GLN A 109 -15.81 11.46 2.35
C GLN A 109 -15.79 11.63 3.87
N PHE A 110 -15.15 12.68 4.39
CA PHE A 110 -15.15 13.07 5.81
C PHE A 110 -16.13 14.22 6.11
N LEU A 111 -16.84 14.70 5.09
CA LEU A 111 -17.89 15.69 5.21
C LEU A 111 -19.25 15.01 5.27
N ARG A 112 -20.22 15.72 5.84
CA ARG A 112 -21.64 15.39 5.75
C ARG A 112 -22.22 15.98 4.45
N ASP A 113 -23.45 15.60 4.11
CA ASP A 113 -24.12 16.07 2.89
C ASP A 113 -24.30 17.61 2.84
N ASP A 114 -24.30 18.27 4.00
CA ASP A 114 -24.36 19.74 4.11
C ASP A 114 -22.98 20.42 4.06
N GLY A 115 -21.92 19.66 3.75
CA GLY A 115 -20.54 20.14 3.67
C GLY A 115 -19.84 20.34 5.02
N ARG A 116 -20.53 20.14 6.16
CA ARG A 116 -19.88 20.24 7.48
C ARG A 116 -19.04 19.00 7.78
N PRO A 117 -17.92 19.13 8.50
CA PRO A 117 -17.12 17.98 8.87
C PRO A 117 -17.91 16.99 9.73
N ARG A 118 -17.74 15.70 9.46
CA ARG A 118 -18.30 14.62 10.28
C ARG A 118 -17.37 14.33 11.45
N THR A 119 -17.47 15.16 12.47
CA THR A 119 -16.64 15.13 13.67
C THR A 119 -16.87 13.85 14.51
N PHE A 120 -15.91 13.55 15.38
CA PHE A 120 -15.85 12.29 16.13
C PHE A 120 -16.93 12.18 17.23
N ASP A 121 -17.55 13.28 17.62
CA ASP A 121 -18.75 13.28 18.47
C ASP A 121 -19.88 12.45 17.85
N TYR A 122 -20.07 12.50 16.53
CA TYR A 122 -21.01 11.63 15.81
C TYR A 122 -20.64 10.14 15.84
N LEU A 123 -19.40 9.80 16.19
CA LEU A 123 -18.94 8.42 16.34
C LEU A 123 -19.03 7.92 17.79
N CYS A 124 -18.92 8.83 18.77
CA CYS A 124 -18.77 8.46 20.18
C CYS A 124 -19.95 8.82 21.08
N LEU A 125 -20.94 9.58 20.60
CA LEU A 125 -22.17 9.86 21.33
C LEU A 125 -23.25 8.84 20.96
N ALA A 126 -23.81 8.15 21.95
CA ALA A 126 -24.92 7.21 21.71
C ALA A 126 -26.15 7.91 21.10
N SER A 127 -26.40 9.18 21.43
CA SER A 127 -27.48 10.01 20.88
C SER A 127 -27.37 10.30 19.38
N ALA A 128 -26.18 10.13 18.80
CA ALA A 128 -25.92 10.37 17.39
C ALA A 128 -26.15 9.13 16.50
N ASP A 129 -26.65 8.04 17.08
CA ASP A 129 -26.80 6.72 16.45
C ASP A 129 -25.53 6.27 15.66
N PRO A 130 -24.39 6.12 16.35
CA PRO A 130 -23.13 5.85 15.66
C PRO A 130 -23.10 4.42 15.10
N PRO A 131 -22.28 4.16 14.07
CA PRO A 131 -22.12 2.83 13.48
C PRO A 131 -21.77 1.73 14.49
N LYS A 132 -21.98 0.47 14.07
CA LYS A 132 -21.64 -0.73 14.86
C LYS A 132 -20.17 -0.75 15.30
N SER A 133 -19.90 -1.40 16.43
CA SER A 133 -18.58 -1.54 17.07
C SER A 133 -17.44 -1.87 16.11
N VAL A 134 -17.63 -2.77 15.16
CA VAL A 134 -16.58 -3.13 14.18
C VAL A 134 -16.12 -1.94 13.33
N PHE A 135 -17.05 -1.05 12.97
CA PHE A 135 -16.76 0.13 12.18
C PHE A 135 -15.98 1.13 13.05
N ARG A 136 -16.47 1.41 14.25
CA ARG A 136 -15.82 2.28 15.24
C ARG A 136 -14.39 1.83 15.55
N VAL A 137 -14.17 0.53 15.80
CA VAL A 137 -12.83 -0.05 16.05
C VAL A 137 -11.89 0.19 14.87
N ARG A 138 -12.37 0.10 13.62
CA ARG A 138 -11.55 0.37 12.44
C ARG A 138 -11.16 1.84 12.36
N VAL A 139 -12.10 2.77 12.56
CA VAL A 139 -11.82 4.22 12.61
C VAL A 139 -10.77 4.53 13.70
N LEU A 140 -10.96 4.00 14.90
CA LEU A 140 -10.04 4.17 16.02
C LEU A 140 -8.64 3.60 15.76
N ARG A 141 -8.55 2.45 15.07
CA ARG A 141 -7.26 1.90 14.63
C ARG A 141 -6.55 2.83 13.64
N HIS A 142 -7.29 3.47 12.74
CA HIS A 142 -6.72 4.47 11.85
C HIS A 142 -6.27 5.72 12.60
N LEU A 143 -7.04 6.19 13.59
CA LEU A 143 -6.62 7.27 14.48
C LEU A 143 -5.31 6.95 15.22
N CYS A 144 -5.15 5.72 15.73
CA CYS A 144 -3.89 5.29 16.35
C CYS A 144 -2.70 5.40 15.39
N ARG A 145 -2.88 5.04 14.12
CA ARG A 145 -1.82 5.16 13.10
C ARG A 145 -1.51 6.60 12.73
N ILE A 146 -2.53 7.46 12.71
CA ILE A 146 -2.36 8.90 12.45
C ILE A 146 -1.55 9.54 13.57
N LEU A 147 -1.92 9.30 14.83
CA LEU A 147 -1.20 9.83 15.98
C LEU A 147 0.17 9.19 16.16
N GLN A 148 0.35 7.93 15.75
CA GLN A 148 1.69 7.36 15.66
C GLN A 148 2.55 8.15 14.68
N ALA A 149 2.03 8.51 13.50
CA ALA A 149 2.79 9.32 12.54
C ALA A 149 3.12 10.73 13.04
N VAL A 150 2.29 11.29 13.93
CA VAL A 150 2.57 12.57 14.61
C VAL A 150 3.66 12.39 15.69
N ASP A 151 3.55 11.34 16.51
CA ASP A 151 4.52 10.98 17.58
C ASP A 151 5.90 10.65 16.98
N ASP A 152 5.94 9.80 15.93
CA ASP A 152 7.17 9.43 15.20
C ASP A 152 7.85 10.65 14.54
N ALA A 153 7.08 11.71 14.27
CA ALA A 153 7.59 12.95 13.73
C ALA A 153 8.13 13.93 14.80
N GLY A 154 8.10 13.53 16.08
CA GLY A 154 8.52 14.33 17.22
C GLY A 154 7.58 15.50 17.51
N LEU A 155 6.31 15.40 17.10
CA LEU A 155 5.32 16.47 17.22
C LEU A 155 4.23 16.13 18.24
N VAL A 156 3.63 17.19 18.77
CA VAL A 156 2.48 17.17 19.68
C VAL A 156 1.38 18.00 19.05
N HIS A 157 0.20 17.41 18.91
CA HIS A 157 -1.03 18.08 18.51
C HIS A 157 -1.54 19.02 19.59
N GLY A 158 -1.56 18.57 20.85
CA GLY A 158 -1.88 19.39 22.02
C GLY A 158 -3.37 19.58 22.30
N ASP A 159 -4.25 19.50 21.29
CA ASP A 159 -5.72 19.57 21.48
C ASP A 159 -6.46 18.39 20.84
N ILE A 160 -6.09 17.16 21.22
CA ILE A 160 -6.83 15.95 20.79
C ILE A 160 -8.24 15.98 21.39
N SER A 161 -9.25 16.20 20.54
CA SER A 161 -10.65 16.33 20.96
C SER A 161 -11.61 15.77 19.91
N ALA A 162 -12.89 15.59 20.29
CA ALA A 162 -13.91 15.13 19.35
C ALA A 162 -14.13 16.07 18.16
N LYS A 163 -13.87 17.37 18.32
CA LYS A 163 -14.05 18.37 17.25
C LYS A 163 -12.88 18.39 16.27
N ASN A 164 -11.71 17.94 16.69
CA ASN A 164 -10.49 17.95 15.88
C ASN A 164 -10.21 16.60 15.19
N ILE A 165 -11.12 15.63 15.35
CA ILE A 165 -11.07 14.34 14.66
C ILE A 165 -12.34 14.23 13.81
N VAL A 166 -12.17 13.94 12.52
CA VAL A 166 -13.30 13.66 11.60
C VAL A 166 -13.18 12.25 11.06
N TRP A 167 -14.30 11.65 10.64
CA TRP A 167 -14.34 10.26 10.20
C TRP A 167 -15.22 10.08 8.96
N SER A 168 -14.95 9.02 8.21
CA SER A 168 -15.67 8.72 6.97
C SER A 168 -16.69 7.61 7.17
N GLU A 169 -17.92 7.82 6.68
CA GLU A 169 -19.03 6.87 6.79
C GLU A 169 -18.95 5.74 5.76
N GLY A 170 -18.60 6.05 4.51
CA GLY A 170 -18.48 5.04 3.45
C GLY A 170 -17.29 4.11 3.63
N ARG A 171 -16.22 4.57 4.30
CA ARG A 171 -15.00 3.79 4.58
C ARG A 171 -14.53 4.08 6.00
N PRO A 172 -14.37 3.07 6.88
CA PRO A 172 -14.02 3.32 8.28
C PRO A 172 -12.58 3.86 8.39
N HIS A 173 -12.45 5.18 8.40
CA HIS A 173 -11.22 5.92 8.46
C HIS A 173 -11.37 7.17 9.33
N ALA A 174 -10.26 7.66 9.89
CA ALA A 174 -10.16 8.93 10.61
C ALA A 174 -9.34 9.95 9.81
N TYR A 175 -9.48 11.23 10.14
CA TYR A 175 -8.68 12.32 9.62
C TYR A 175 -8.56 13.38 10.74
N LEU A 176 -7.34 13.84 10.99
CA LEU A 176 -7.02 14.80 12.05
C LEU A 176 -7.03 16.21 11.46
N ILE A 177 -7.72 17.14 12.10
CA ILE A 177 -7.82 18.55 11.67
C ILE A 177 -7.31 19.48 12.77
N ASP A 178 -7.21 20.77 12.47
CA ASP A 178 -6.75 21.82 13.42
C ASP A 178 -5.27 21.65 13.84
N CYS A 179 -4.42 21.33 12.87
CA CYS A 179 -3.03 20.93 13.10
C CYS A 179 -2.01 22.08 13.05
N ASP A 180 -2.46 23.35 12.96
CA ASP A 180 -1.59 24.52 12.96
C ASP A 180 -1.09 24.90 14.37
N GLY A 181 -1.66 24.32 15.42
CA GLY A 181 -1.14 24.41 16.79
C GLY A 181 -0.07 23.36 17.13
N MET A 182 0.32 22.51 16.18
CA MET A 182 1.32 21.46 16.40
C MET A 182 2.68 22.05 16.76
N ARG A 183 3.44 21.31 17.59
CA ARG A 183 4.77 21.74 18.02
C ARG A 183 5.69 20.58 18.37
N PRO A 184 7.00 20.80 18.45
CA PRO A 184 7.94 19.81 18.95
C PRO A 184 7.55 19.30 20.35
N ALA A 185 7.76 18.01 20.59
CA ALA A 185 7.37 17.35 21.83
C ALA A 185 8.11 17.84 23.08
N ASP A 186 9.26 18.48 22.90
CA ASP A 186 10.12 19.06 23.93
C ASP A 186 9.86 20.55 24.19
N ALA A 187 8.91 21.18 23.48
CA ALA A 187 8.62 22.60 23.65
C ALA A 187 7.92 22.92 24.99
N THR A 188 8.52 23.75 25.84
CA THR A 188 8.02 24.08 27.20
C THR A 188 7.24 25.40 27.31
N ASP A 189 7.33 26.29 26.33
CA ASP A 189 7.12 27.72 26.57
C ASP A 189 5.76 28.28 26.15
N VAL A 190 4.84 27.43 25.65
CA VAL A 190 3.55 27.87 25.10
C VAL A 190 2.39 27.23 25.83
N ARG A 191 1.59 28.06 26.52
CA ARG A 191 0.32 27.61 27.09
C ARG A 191 -0.68 27.35 25.95
N GLY A 192 -0.88 26.08 25.61
CA GLY A 192 -1.82 25.65 24.58
C GLY A 192 -3.30 25.81 24.97
N VAL A 193 -4.18 25.60 23.99
CA VAL A 193 -5.62 25.47 24.19
C VAL A 193 -5.94 23.99 24.42
N GLY A 194 -6.90 23.70 25.30
CA GLY A 194 -7.34 22.33 25.56
C GLY A 194 -8.84 22.25 25.77
N THR A 195 -9.50 21.33 25.06
CA THR A 195 -10.93 21.10 25.16
C THR A 195 -11.33 20.45 26.49
N GLU A 196 -12.30 21.02 27.19
CA GLU A 196 -12.79 20.48 28.47
C GLU A 196 -13.22 19.00 28.36
N GLY A 197 -12.85 18.19 29.36
CA GLY A 197 -13.07 16.74 29.35
C GLY A 197 -12.12 15.94 28.45
N TRP A 198 -11.13 16.58 27.82
CA TRP A 198 -10.05 15.95 27.06
C TRP A 198 -8.66 16.32 27.57
N ARG A 199 -8.59 17.32 28.46
CA ARG A 199 -7.33 17.88 28.97
C ARG A 199 -6.58 16.89 29.84
N ASP A 200 -5.27 16.84 29.64
CA ASP A 200 -4.35 16.11 30.51
C ASP A 200 -4.46 16.62 31.97
N PRO A 201 -4.70 15.74 32.96
CA PRO A 201 -4.77 16.14 34.37
C PRO A 201 -3.50 16.85 34.87
N ARG A 202 -2.31 16.54 34.32
CA ARG A 202 -1.07 17.25 34.66
C ARG A 202 -1.13 18.72 34.28
N TRP A 203 -1.71 19.03 33.11
CA TRP A 203 -1.88 20.40 32.63
C TRP A 203 -2.95 21.14 33.44
N VAL A 204 -4.09 20.49 33.71
CA VAL A 204 -5.16 21.06 34.54
C VAL A 204 -4.68 21.38 35.95
N ALA A 205 -3.82 20.51 36.52
CA ALA A 205 -3.21 20.70 37.84
C ALA A 205 -2.01 21.66 37.84
N GLY A 206 -1.62 22.24 36.70
CA GLY A 206 -0.46 23.14 36.59
C GLY A 206 0.90 22.47 36.81
N ARG A 207 1.01 21.14 36.67
CA ARG A 207 2.28 20.39 36.78
C ARG A 207 3.15 20.48 35.53
N ILE A 208 2.55 20.85 34.41
CA ILE A 208 3.25 21.13 33.15
C ILE A 208 2.74 22.47 32.62
N SER A 209 3.64 23.30 32.08
CA SER A 209 3.32 24.60 31.48
C SER A 209 2.57 24.47 30.16
N ALA A 210 2.77 23.33 29.48
CA ALA A 210 2.31 23.09 28.12
C ALA A 210 2.02 21.59 27.91
N HIS A 211 1.14 21.25 26.97
CA HIS A 211 0.94 19.87 26.51
C HIS A 211 2.24 19.25 25.95
N ASP A 212 2.44 17.95 26.14
CA ASP A 212 3.58 17.19 25.62
C ASP A 212 3.07 15.93 24.90
N GLY A 213 3.97 15.05 24.43
CA GLY A 213 3.57 13.79 23.79
C GLY A 213 2.70 12.90 24.68
N PHE A 214 2.87 13.00 26.00
CA PHE A 214 2.07 12.26 26.96
C PHE A 214 0.65 12.86 27.10
N SER A 215 0.46 14.16 26.87
CA SER A 215 -0.88 14.78 26.76
C SER A 215 -1.65 14.23 25.56
N ASP A 216 -1.01 14.06 24.40
CA ASP A 216 -1.66 13.45 23.24
C ASP A 216 -1.99 11.97 23.47
N ARG A 217 -1.12 11.22 24.16
CA ARG A 217 -1.40 9.82 24.57
C ARG A 217 -2.60 9.73 25.50
N PHE A 218 -2.76 10.69 26.41
CA PHE A 218 -3.96 10.79 27.25
C PHE A 218 -5.20 11.11 26.41
N GLY A 219 -5.13 12.10 25.52
CA GLY A 219 -6.22 12.46 24.61
C GLY A 219 -6.65 11.29 23.72
N LEU A 220 -5.70 10.49 23.21
CA LEU A 220 -5.98 9.27 22.46
C LEU A 220 -6.68 8.21 23.33
N ALA A 221 -6.23 8.01 24.57
CA ALA A 221 -6.90 7.09 25.49
C ALA A 221 -8.35 7.51 25.75
N VAL A 222 -8.63 8.81 25.91
CA VAL A 222 -10.00 9.36 26.03
C VAL A 222 -10.80 9.14 24.73
N ALA A 223 -10.19 9.35 23.56
CA ALA A 223 -10.84 9.09 22.27
C ALA A 223 -11.23 7.61 22.12
N LEU A 224 -10.32 6.70 22.46
CA LEU A 224 -10.54 5.26 22.43
C LEU A 224 -11.63 4.84 23.42
N TYR A 225 -11.60 5.38 24.63
CA TYR A 225 -12.62 5.13 25.65
C TYR A 225 -14.01 5.47 25.14
N ARG A 226 -14.20 6.73 24.70
CA ARG A 226 -15.51 7.22 24.22
C ARG A 226 -15.94 6.50 22.95
N GLY A 227 -15.02 6.28 22.01
CA GLY A 227 -15.31 5.63 20.73
C GLY A 227 -15.64 4.14 20.85
N LEU A 228 -15.03 3.41 21.80
CA LEU A 228 -15.33 1.99 22.03
C LEU A 228 -16.61 1.81 22.84
N PHE A 229 -16.81 2.62 23.87
CA PHE A 229 -17.86 2.39 24.87
C PHE A 229 -19.13 3.22 24.68
N LEU A 230 -19.09 4.28 23.86
CA LEU A 230 -20.15 5.30 23.73
C LEU A 230 -20.55 5.95 25.06
N ASN A 231 -19.58 6.04 25.96
CA ASN A 231 -19.77 6.42 27.34
C ASN A 231 -19.13 7.80 27.60
N PRO A 232 -19.88 8.80 28.10
CA PRO A 232 -19.33 10.12 28.41
C PRO A 232 -18.42 10.13 29.65
N GLY A 233 -18.48 9.11 30.52
CA GLY A 233 -17.74 8.95 31.77
C GLY A 233 -16.24 8.67 31.63
N ALA A 234 -15.60 9.27 30.63
CA ALA A 234 -14.14 9.30 30.54
C ALA A 234 -13.57 10.05 31.75
N PRO A 235 -12.35 9.71 32.20
CA PRO A 235 -11.83 10.27 33.44
C PRO A 235 -11.49 11.75 33.29
N VAL A 236 -11.64 12.48 34.39
CA VAL A 236 -11.49 13.93 34.41
C VAL A 236 -11.02 14.41 35.78
N LEU A 237 -10.19 15.45 35.79
CA LEU A 237 -9.83 16.16 37.01
C LEU A 237 -10.82 17.32 37.22
N VAL A 238 -11.62 17.26 38.28
CA VAL A 238 -12.62 18.29 38.62
C VAL A 238 -12.22 18.91 39.94
N ARG A 239 -11.90 20.21 39.93
CA ARG A 239 -11.50 20.95 41.15
C ARG A 239 -10.32 20.31 41.93
N GLY A 240 -9.44 19.60 41.22
CA GLY A 240 -8.27 18.93 41.82
C GLY A 240 -8.52 17.46 42.17
N ASP A 241 -9.77 16.99 42.14
CA ASP A 241 -10.11 15.60 42.42
C ASP A 241 -10.13 14.77 41.14
N TRP A 242 -9.45 13.62 41.17
CA TRP A 242 -9.41 12.68 40.05
C TRP A 242 -10.65 11.80 40.05
N HIS A 243 -11.48 11.94 39.02
CA HIS A 243 -12.61 11.05 38.78
C HIS A 243 -12.17 9.96 37.80
N PRO A 244 -12.03 8.70 38.24
CA PRO A 244 -11.62 7.59 37.38
C PRO A 244 -12.70 7.28 36.32
N PRO A 245 -12.36 6.54 35.25
CA PRO A 245 -13.33 6.15 34.24
C PRO A 245 -14.44 5.28 34.85
N THR A 246 -15.70 5.52 34.47
CA THR A 246 -16.85 4.74 34.97
C THR A 246 -17.49 3.91 33.87
N GLY A 247 -17.82 2.64 34.12
CA GLY A 247 -18.55 1.84 33.13
C GLY A 247 -17.66 1.20 32.07
N ILE A 248 -16.45 0.73 32.42
CA ILE A 248 -15.68 -0.15 31.53
C ILE A 248 -16.29 -1.57 31.59
N PRO A 249 -16.61 -2.21 30.45
CA PRO A 249 -17.24 -3.53 30.45
C PRO A 249 -16.40 -4.59 31.17
N ALA A 250 -17.00 -5.34 32.10
CA ALA A 250 -16.31 -6.44 32.79
C ALA A 250 -15.78 -7.52 31.83
N GLY A 251 -16.45 -7.69 30.67
CA GLY A 251 -16.03 -8.61 29.61
C GLY A 251 -14.98 -8.06 28.64
N LEU A 252 -14.42 -6.87 28.87
CA LEU A 252 -13.39 -6.29 28.01
C LEU A 252 -12.16 -7.21 27.97
N ALA A 253 -11.57 -7.39 26.79
CA ALA A 253 -10.37 -8.21 26.64
C ALA A 253 -9.26 -7.72 27.61
N PRO A 254 -8.61 -8.61 28.38
CA PRO A 254 -7.64 -8.23 29.41
C PRO A 254 -6.52 -7.32 28.90
N ARG A 255 -6.06 -7.54 27.65
CA ARG A 255 -5.05 -6.70 27.01
C ARG A 255 -5.50 -5.25 26.85
N LEU A 256 -6.74 -4.99 26.44
CA LEU A 256 -7.26 -3.62 26.33
C LEU A 256 -7.56 -3.02 27.70
N ARG A 257 -8.04 -3.83 28.65
CA ARG A 257 -8.27 -3.42 30.03
C ARG A 257 -6.98 -2.86 30.66
N ALA A 258 -5.89 -3.63 30.56
CA ALA A 258 -4.58 -3.25 31.07
C ALA A 258 -4.04 -1.95 30.46
N LEU A 259 -4.28 -1.70 29.16
CA LEU A 259 -3.88 -0.43 28.54
C LEU A 259 -4.69 0.76 29.08
N PHE A 260 -5.99 0.58 29.34
CA PHE A 260 -6.79 1.62 29.97
C PHE A 260 -6.38 1.86 31.43
N ASP A 261 -6.03 0.80 32.16
CA ASP A 261 -5.52 0.95 33.53
C ASP A 261 -4.21 1.74 33.54
N ARG A 262 -3.26 1.40 32.67
CA ARG A 262 -2.03 2.18 32.49
C ARG A 262 -2.28 3.64 32.10
N ALA A 263 -3.29 3.89 31.28
CA ALA A 263 -3.62 5.24 30.81
C ALA A 263 -4.30 6.12 31.88
N PHE A 264 -5.06 5.52 32.81
CA PHE A 264 -6.00 6.24 33.67
C PHE A 264 -5.87 5.97 35.18
N ALA A 265 -5.10 4.97 35.62
CA ALA A 265 -4.98 4.63 37.04
C ALA A 265 -4.33 5.77 37.83
N GLU A 266 -3.18 6.26 37.37
CA GLU A 266 -2.45 7.34 38.01
C GLU A 266 -2.46 8.60 37.12
N PRO A 267 -3.26 9.64 37.46
CA PRO A 267 -3.48 10.78 36.57
C PRO A 267 -2.19 11.50 36.19
N PHE A 268 -1.21 11.54 37.09
CA PHE A 268 0.01 12.31 36.90
C PHE A 268 1.20 11.52 36.32
N THR A 269 1.06 10.22 36.12
CA THR A 269 2.13 9.37 35.57
C THR A 269 2.16 9.46 34.04
N THR A 270 3.37 9.51 33.47
CA THR A 270 3.63 9.70 32.03
C THR A 270 4.14 8.44 31.36
N GLU A 271 5.18 7.83 31.92
CA GLU A 271 5.93 6.72 31.31
C GLU A 271 5.07 5.49 31.03
N ASP A 272 4.09 5.24 31.91
CA ASP A 272 3.19 4.11 31.74
C ASP A 272 2.12 4.33 30.66
N ARG A 273 1.88 5.57 30.20
CA ARG A 273 0.82 5.86 29.24
C ARG A 273 1.10 5.17 27.91
N PRO A 274 0.20 4.29 27.42
CA PRO A 274 0.46 3.54 26.20
C PRO A 274 0.62 4.43 24.97
N SER A 275 1.59 4.10 24.13
CA SER A 275 1.82 4.74 22.84
C SER A 275 0.67 4.49 21.84
N PRO A 276 0.52 5.32 20.80
CA PRO A 276 -0.44 5.06 19.73
C PRO A 276 -0.23 3.70 19.04
N ALA A 277 1.03 3.29 18.88
CA ALA A 277 1.39 1.99 18.30
C ALA A 277 0.91 0.81 19.16
N GLU A 278 1.05 0.88 20.50
CA GLU A 278 0.55 -0.14 21.43
C GLU A 278 -0.97 -0.31 21.32
N TRP A 279 -1.71 0.81 21.30
CA TRP A 279 -3.16 0.80 21.11
C TRP A 279 -3.56 0.17 19.77
N GLY A 280 -2.90 0.56 18.67
CA GLY A 280 -3.16 0.01 17.33
C GLY A 280 -2.93 -1.51 17.26
N ARG A 281 -1.84 -2.01 17.87
CA ARG A 281 -1.55 -3.45 17.97
C ARG A 281 -2.60 -4.18 18.83
N ALA A 282 -2.99 -3.63 19.97
CA ALA A 282 -3.98 -4.24 20.85
C ALA A 282 -5.36 -4.33 20.19
N LEU A 283 -5.83 -3.25 19.54
CA LEU A 283 -7.07 -3.26 18.78
C LEU A 283 -7.05 -4.30 17.66
N THR A 284 -5.92 -4.42 16.97
CA THR A 284 -5.72 -5.42 15.90
C THR A 284 -5.79 -6.84 16.46
N ALA A 285 -5.02 -7.15 17.50
CA ALA A 285 -4.94 -8.46 18.11
C ALA A 285 -6.27 -8.92 18.75
N VAL A 286 -7.03 -7.99 19.34
CA VAL A 286 -8.28 -8.32 20.04
C VAL A 286 -9.46 -8.48 19.09
N HIS A 287 -9.55 -7.69 18.03
CA HIS A 287 -10.75 -7.64 17.19
C HIS A 287 -10.59 -8.28 15.81
N PHE A 288 -9.37 -8.56 15.37
CA PHE A 288 -9.10 -9.10 14.03
C PHE A 288 -8.26 -10.38 14.10
N THR A 289 -8.35 -11.22 13.06
CA THR A 289 -7.43 -12.36 12.88
C THR A 289 -6.18 -11.91 12.13
N ARG A 290 -5.10 -12.71 12.21
CA ARG A 290 -3.82 -12.42 11.52
C ARG A 290 -3.95 -12.44 9.99
N ILE A 291 -4.91 -13.19 9.45
CA ILE A 291 -5.15 -13.35 8.00
C ILE A 291 -6.02 -12.20 7.46
N GLY A 292 -5.55 -10.95 7.63
CA GLY A 292 -5.92 -9.84 6.74
C GLY A 292 -7.38 -9.39 6.66
N GLY A 293 -8.28 -9.72 7.59
CA GLY A 293 -9.64 -9.15 7.54
C GLY A 293 -10.74 -9.77 8.40
N PHE A 294 -10.56 -10.99 8.91
CA PHE A 294 -11.61 -11.65 9.70
C PHE A 294 -11.78 -11.01 11.07
N ARG A 295 -13.03 -11.01 11.54
CA ARG A 295 -13.47 -10.31 12.75
C ARG A 295 -13.66 -11.32 13.88
N ARG A 296 -13.10 -11.03 15.05
CA ARG A 296 -13.36 -11.81 16.26
C ARG A 296 -14.71 -11.39 16.82
N ARG A 297 -15.75 -12.21 16.61
CA ARG A 297 -17.14 -11.87 16.96
C ARG A 297 -17.35 -11.59 18.46
N ARG A 298 -16.74 -12.40 19.33
CA ARG A 298 -16.97 -12.32 20.79
C ARG A 298 -16.52 -10.98 21.40
N PRO A 299 -15.29 -10.48 21.18
CA PRO A 299 -14.89 -9.15 21.66
C PRO A 299 -15.75 -8.00 21.13
N LEU A 300 -16.14 -8.05 19.85
CA LEU A 300 -17.02 -7.03 19.27
C LEU A 300 -18.42 -7.05 19.88
N ALA A 301 -18.97 -8.22 20.21
CA ALA A 301 -20.27 -8.36 20.84
C ALA A 301 -20.32 -7.75 22.26
N VAL A 302 -19.19 -7.76 22.99
CA VAL A 302 -19.09 -7.08 24.30
C VAL A 302 -19.26 -5.57 24.12
N LEU A 303 -18.58 -4.98 23.13
CA LEU A 303 -18.70 -3.56 22.82
C LEU A 303 -20.11 -3.18 22.34
N GLU A 304 -20.73 -4.02 21.53
CA GLU A 304 -22.08 -3.75 21.01
C GLU A 304 -23.15 -3.82 22.11
N ARG A 305 -23.06 -4.82 22.99
CA ARG A 305 -23.98 -4.95 24.13
C ARG A 305 -23.88 -3.74 25.07
N HIS A 306 -22.66 -3.32 25.37
CA HIS A 306 -22.43 -2.18 26.23
C HIS A 306 -22.90 -0.86 25.60
N ALA A 307 -22.62 -0.67 24.30
CA ALA A 307 -23.11 0.49 23.56
C ALA A 307 -24.66 0.56 23.51
N GLY A 308 -25.35 -0.59 23.49
CA GLY A 308 -26.81 -0.66 23.54
C GLY A 308 -27.39 -0.03 24.81
N GLN A 309 -26.77 -0.30 25.97
CA GLN A 309 -27.23 0.22 27.27
C GLN A 309 -27.34 1.76 27.28
N TYR A 310 -26.33 2.45 26.74
CA TYR A 310 -26.33 3.92 26.67
C TYR A 310 -27.26 4.51 25.60
N ARG A 311 -27.58 3.75 24.55
CA ARG A 311 -28.57 4.21 23.55
C ARG A 311 -29.96 4.21 24.17
N ASP A 312 -30.28 3.16 24.94
CA ASP A 312 -31.57 3.02 25.61
C ASP A 312 -31.77 4.13 26.65
N GLU A 313 -30.75 4.45 27.46
CA GLU A 313 -30.80 5.53 28.46
C GLU A 313 -31.09 6.92 27.86
N ILE A 314 -30.62 7.22 26.65
CA ILE A 314 -30.82 8.53 26.01
C ILE A 314 -32.19 8.63 25.34
N ALA A 315 -32.72 7.53 24.80
CA ALA A 315 -34.05 7.50 24.19
C ALA A 315 -35.15 7.93 25.17
N ASP A 316 -34.89 7.81 26.47
CA ASP A 316 -35.82 8.15 27.55
C ASP A 316 -35.71 9.61 28.09
N GLY A 317 -34.95 10.51 27.44
CA GLY A 317 -34.72 11.91 27.90
C GLY A 317 -35.65 13.02 27.34
N PRO A 318 -35.76 14.22 27.99
CA PRO A 318 -36.71 15.30 27.63
C PRO A 318 -36.36 16.14 26.37
N GLN A 319 -37.37 16.54 25.57
CA GLN A 319 -37.29 17.23 24.24
C GLN A 319 -36.89 18.75 24.27
N ARG A 320 -36.24 19.29 23.20
CA ARG A 320 -35.70 20.69 23.01
C ARG A 320 -36.68 21.72 22.38
N SER A 321 -36.48 23.04 22.61
CA SER A 321 -37.35 24.21 22.25
C SER A 321 -36.91 25.10 21.03
N GLU A 322 -37.82 25.98 20.52
CA GLU A 322 -37.85 26.76 19.23
C GLU A 322 -37.10 28.14 19.13
N PRO A 323 -36.84 28.73 17.92
CA PRO A 323 -36.05 29.96 17.66
C PRO A 323 -36.81 31.34 17.67
N LEU A 324 -36.06 32.48 17.71
CA LEU A 324 -36.55 33.87 17.96
C LEU A 324 -36.87 34.74 16.69
N PRO A 325 -37.60 35.89 16.81
CA PRO A 325 -38.09 36.71 15.68
C PRO A 325 -37.12 37.80 15.11
N PRO A 326 -37.33 38.31 13.87
CA PRO A 326 -36.39 39.16 13.12
C PRO A 326 -36.14 40.60 13.62
N GLU A 327 -37.12 41.25 14.28
CA GLU A 327 -36.97 42.64 14.76
C GLU A 327 -35.90 42.77 15.85
N ALA A 328 -35.77 41.72 16.68
CA ALA A 328 -34.75 41.61 17.72
C ALA A 328 -33.34 41.46 17.12
N GLU A 329 -33.23 41.00 15.87
CA GLU A 329 -31.96 40.83 15.17
C GLU A 329 -31.41 42.18 14.65
N PHE A 330 -32.27 43.05 14.09
CA PHE A 330 -31.86 44.37 13.59
C PHE A 330 -31.39 45.28 14.71
N GLN A 331 -32.12 45.34 15.83
CA GLN A 331 -31.75 46.20 16.96
C GLN A 331 -30.38 45.81 17.52
N ARG A 332 -30.15 44.50 17.68
CA ARG A 332 -28.87 43.97 18.14
C ARG A 332 -27.72 44.31 17.20
N TRP A 333 -27.96 44.35 15.89
CA TRP A 333 -26.96 44.75 14.89
C TRP A 333 -26.69 46.26 14.90
N HIS A 334 -27.72 47.10 15.02
CA HIS A 334 -27.59 48.55 15.01
C HIS A 334 -26.77 49.04 16.22
N ASP A 335 -27.02 48.47 17.40
CA ASP A 335 -26.28 48.79 18.63
C ASP A 335 -24.77 48.47 18.47
N GLN A 336 -24.44 47.38 17.76
CA GLN A 336 -23.05 47.02 17.45
C GLN A 336 -22.38 48.02 16.48
N LEU A 337 -23.12 48.58 15.52
CA LEU A 337 -22.57 49.58 14.58
C LEU A 337 -22.29 50.91 15.28
N GLY A 338 -23.21 51.37 16.13
CA GLY A 338 -23.06 52.61 16.91
C GLY A 338 -21.84 52.57 17.82
N TYR A 339 -21.60 51.44 18.49
CA TYR A 339 -20.40 51.21 19.29
C TYR A 339 -19.11 51.35 18.47
N ARG A 340 -19.07 50.78 17.26
CA ARG A 340 -17.86 50.83 16.42
C ARG A 340 -17.60 52.22 15.83
N HIS A 341 -18.66 52.94 15.48
CA HIS A 341 -18.55 54.33 15.02
C HIS A 341 -18.01 55.26 16.12
N SER A 342 -18.42 55.06 17.37
CA SER A 342 -17.93 55.85 18.49
C SER A 342 -16.45 55.58 18.77
N VAL A 343 -16.01 54.32 18.72
CA VAL A 343 -14.58 53.95 18.81
C VAL A 343 -13.77 54.60 17.69
N TRP A 344 -14.29 54.63 16.45
CA TRP A 344 -13.61 55.28 15.33
C TRP A 344 -13.47 56.79 15.47
N SER A 345 -14.51 57.45 16.00
CA SER A 345 -14.53 58.89 16.22
C SER A 345 -13.57 59.32 17.35
N ALA A 346 -13.42 58.49 18.38
CA ALA A 346 -12.56 58.76 19.54
C ALA A 346 -11.06 58.48 19.27
N GLY A 347 -10.72 57.48 18.46
CA GLY A 347 -9.33 57.03 18.25
C GLY A 347 -8.48 57.86 17.28
N GLY A 348 -9.05 58.89 16.64
CA GLY A 348 -8.41 59.62 15.55
C GLY A 348 -8.28 58.77 14.27
N ALA A 349 -8.36 59.40 13.11
CA ALA A 349 -8.48 58.72 11.81
C ALA A 349 -7.32 57.76 11.42
N ARG A 350 -6.25 57.66 12.23
CA ARG A 350 -5.07 56.82 11.97
C ARG A 350 -5.11 55.44 12.64
N ASN A 351 -5.87 55.24 13.73
CA ASN A 351 -5.79 54.00 14.53
C ASN A 351 -7.05 53.13 14.57
N ALA A 352 -8.18 53.59 14.02
CA ALA A 352 -9.43 52.83 14.05
C ALA A 352 -9.73 52.11 12.73
N ARG A 353 -10.08 50.83 12.83
CA ARG A 353 -10.36 49.92 11.70
C ARG A 353 -11.64 50.35 10.97
N LEU A 354 -11.50 50.80 9.72
CA LEU A 354 -12.62 51.03 8.80
C LEU A 354 -13.33 49.70 8.47
N LEU A 355 -14.61 49.75 8.10
CA LEU A 355 -15.38 48.55 7.75
C LEU A 355 -14.81 47.88 6.49
N THR A 356 -14.68 46.55 6.50
CA THR A 356 -14.19 45.75 5.36
C THR A 356 -15.05 44.50 5.18
N GLY A 357 -15.00 43.85 4.00
CA GLY A 357 -15.62 42.53 3.78
C GLY A 357 -17.12 42.46 4.06
N ALA A 358 -17.55 41.41 4.77
CA ALA A 358 -18.95 41.13 5.13
C ALA A 358 -19.59 42.27 5.94
N GLU A 359 -18.83 42.92 6.81
CA GLU A 359 -19.32 44.02 7.64
C GLU A 359 -19.64 45.26 6.79
N LEU A 360 -18.80 45.56 5.79
CA LEU A 360 -19.09 46.65 4.84
C LEU A 360 -20.26 46.29 3.92
N ARG A 361 -20.45 45.01 3.58
CA ARG A 361 -21.62 44.54 2.81
C ARG A 361 -22.90 44.61 3.64
N ASP A 362 -22.87 44.19 4.89
CA ASP A 362 -24.00 44.22 5.82
C ASP A 362 -24.35 45.65 6.20
N ALA A 363 -23.35 46.50 6.46
CA ALA A 363 -23.55 47.93 6.62
C ALA A 363 -24.18 48.55 5.37
N ARG A 364 -23.76 48.20 4.15
CA ARG A 364 -24.41 48.66 2.90
C ARG A 364 -25.80 48.06 2.69
N ARG A 365 -26.06 46.85 3.18
CA ARG A 365 -27.37 46.18 3.10
C ARG A 365 -28.36 46.88 4.03
N TRP A 366 -27.97 47.10 5.27
CA TRP A 366 -28.78 47.80 6.27
C TRP A 366 -28.90 49.30 5.97
N GLN A 367 -27.84 49.96 5.50
CA GLN A 367 -27.87 51.35 5.01
C GLN A 367 -28.83 51.53 3.83
N ARG A 368 -29.01 50.50 2.99
CA ARG A 368 -30.01 50.52 1.92
C ARG A 368 -31.44 50.33 2.44
N ARG A 369 -31.64 49.47 3.44
CA ARG A 369 -32.97 49.14 3.98
C ARG A 369 -33.50 50.12 5.03
N HIS A 370 -32.62 50.75 5.81
CA HIS A 370 -32.95 51.58 6.97
C HIS A 370 -32.23 52.93 6.92
N ARG A 371 -32.11 53.50 5.72
CA ARG A 371 -31.32 54.72 5.47
C ARG A 371 -31.76 55.90 6.33
N ASP A 372 -33.06 55.99 6.57
CA ASP A 372 -33.75 56.98 7.40
C ASP A 372 -33.42 56.85 8.89
N ARG A 373 -33.03 55.65 9.35
CA ARG A 373 -32.69 55.37 10.75
C ARG A 373 -31.19 55.45 11.06
N MET A 374 -30.35 55.77 10.07
CA MET A 374 -28.90 55.91 10.25
C MET A 374 -28.47 57.37 10.27
N SER A 375 -27.52 57.72 11.14
CA SER A 375 -27.00 59.08 11.26
C SER A 375 -26.11 59.48 10.07
N ALA A 376 -25.94 60.79 9.86
CA ALA A 376 -25.03 61.32 8.83
C ALA A 376 -23.55 60.89 9.05
N ALA A 377 -23.16 60.72 10.31
CA ALA A 377 -21.82 60.32 10.70
C ALA A 377 -21.55 58.84 10.37
N GLU A 378 -22.50 57.94 10.66
CA GLU A 378 -22.42 56.52 10.28
C GLU A 378 -22.40 56.35 8.75
N ASN A 379 -23.20 57.15 8.03
CA ASN A 379 -23.18 57.19 6.57
C ASN A 379 -21.82 57.65 6.01
N ALA A 380 -21.18 58.65 6.62
CA ALA A 380 -19.84 59.12 6.25
C ALA A 380 -18.75 58.07 6.57
N PHE A 381 -18.88 57.35 7.68
CA PHE A 381 -17.99 56.25 8.08
C PHE A 381 -18.03 55.09 7.08
N ILE A 382 -19.21 54.69 6.61
CA ILE A 382 -19.38 53.68 5.55
C ILE A 382 -18.79 54.15 4.21
N LYS A 383 -18.96 55.43 3.85
CA LYS A 383 -18.42 56.02 2.61
C LYS A 383 -16.89 56.08 2.61
N ARG A 384 -16.28 56.48 3.73
CA ARG A 384 -14.82 56.55 3.89
C ARG A 384 -14.18 55.16 3.88
N SER A 385 -14.84 54.18 4.51
CA SER A 385 -14.49 52.76 4.43
C SER A 385 -14.45 52.27 2.97
N THR A 386 -15.37 52.74 2.13
CA THR A 386 -15.46 52.38 0.70
C THR A 386 -14.31 52.95 -0.16
N LEU A 387 -13.90 54.20 0.06
CA LEU A 387 -12.81 54.84 -0.70
C LEU A 387 -11.44 54.24 -0.36
N TYR A 388 -11.26 53.85 0.91
CA TYR A 388 -10.05 53.17 1.37
C TYR A 388 -9.84 51.82 0.65
N THR A 389 -10.92 51.03 0.48
CA THR A 389 -10.86 49.75 -0.24
C THR A 389 -10.43 49.93 -1.71
N ARG A 390 -10.83 51.02 -2.38
CA ARG A 390 -10.48 51.28 -3.80
C ARG A 390 -9.01 51.62 -4.02
N ARG A 391 -8.39 52.43 -3.14
CA ARG A 391 -6.96 52.76 -3.24
C ARG A 391 -6.06 51.54 -3.00
N ARG A 392 -6.46 50.67 -2.07
CA ARG A 392 -5.73 49.43 -1.78
C ARG A 392 -5.69 48.48 -2.98
N ALA A 393 -6.77 48.41 -3.77
CA ALA A 393 -6.84 47.57 -4.97
C ALA A 393 -5.83 47.98 -6.06
N LEU A 394 -5.55 49.28 -6.24
CA LEU A 394 -4.59 49.77 -7.23
C LEU A 394 -3.13 49.44 -6.86
N ILE A 395 -2.78 49.50 -5.57
CA ILE A 395 -1.44 49.14 -5.08
C ILE A 395 -1.19 47.64 -5.25
N VAL A 396 -2.20 46.82 -4.95
CA VAL A 396 -2.14 45.35 -5.14
C VAL A 396 -1.91 44.99 -6.61
N ALA A 397 -2.53 45.69 -7.55
CA ALA A 397 -2.34 45.44 -8.98
C ALA A 397 -0.89 45.66 -9.45
N MET A 398 -0.19 46.65 -8.89
CA MET A 398 1.20 46.95 -9.26
C MET A 398 2.19 45.92 -8.71
N VAL A 399 1.97 45.43 -7.48
CA VAL A 399 2.78 44.36 -6.85
C VAL A 399 2.64 43.04 -7.61
N LEU A 400 1.44 42.73 -8.12
CA LEU A 400 1.19 41.51 -8.90
C LEU A 400 2.03 41.43 -10.18
N ILE A 401 2.28 42.56 -10.85
CA ILE A 401 3.09 42.61 -12.09
C ILE A 401 4.55 42.27 -11.80
N ILE A 402 5.12 42.82 -10.71
CA ILE A 402 6.50 42.55 -10.30
C ILE A 402 6.66 41.09 -9.84
N ALA A 403 5.67 40.58 -9.10
CA ALA A 403 5.65 39.19 -8.64
C ALA A 403 5.65 38.18 -9.82
N GLN A 404 4.85 38.42 -10.87
CA GLN A 404 4.81 37.53 -12.04
C GLN A 404 6.17 37.44 -12.76
N THR A 405 6.94 38.52 -12.77
CA THR A 405 8.24 38.55 -13.47
C THR A 405 9.31 37.76 -12.69
N ALA A 406 9.33 37.87 -11.36
CA ALA A 406 10.22 37.07 -10.50
C ALA A 406 9.83 35.59 -10.48
N GLU A 407 8.53 35.29 -10.57
CA GLU A 407 7.99 33.94 -10.62
C GLU A 407 8.48 33.16 -11.85
N LEU A 408 8.58 33.82 -13.01
CA LEU A 408 9.06 33.19 -14.25
C LEU A 408 10.53 32.75 -14.16
N ILE A 409 11.37 33.55 -13.50
CA ILE A 409 12.81 33.24 -13.30
C ILE A 409 12.98 32.13 -12.27
N ALA A 410 12.23 32.18 -11.16
CA ALA A 410 12.24 31.13 -10.15
C ALA A 410 11.71 29.79 -10.69
N TYR A 411 10.75 29.82 -11.62
CA TYR A 411 10.19 28.63 -12.25
C TYR A 411 11.23 27.79 -13.01
N HIS A 412 12.11 28.44 -13.79
CA HIS A 412 13.16 27.73 -14.55
C HIS A 412 14.19 27.07 -13.64
N HIS A 413 14.70 27.77 -12.62
CA HIS A 413 15.69 27.18 -11.70
C HIS A 413 15.11 26.05 -10.84
N ARG A 414 13.83 26.18 -10.45
CA ARG A 414 13.12 25.17 -9.68
C ARG A 414 12.85 23.90 -10.50
N GLY A 415 12.67 24.02 -11.82
CA GLY A 415 12.49 22.88 -12.72
C GLY A 415 13.67 21.90 -12.67
N ASP A 416 14.90 22.42 -12.79
CA ASP A 416 16.12 21.59 -12.76
C ASP A 416 16.30 20.90 -11.40
N GLN A 417 16.14 21.64 -10.29
CA GLN A 417 16.23 21.06 -8.94
C GLN A 417 15.15 20.00 -8.68
N VAL A 418 13.92 20.24 -9.12
CA VAL A 418 12.82 19.28 -8.98
C VAL A 418 13.10 18.02 -9.79
N SER A 419 13.65 18.14 -11.01
CA SER A 419 14.05 16.97 -11.81
C SER A 419 15.18 16.18 -11.17
N GLN A 420 16.16 16.84 -10.54
CA GLN A 420 17.26 16.20 -9.82
C GLN A 420 16.75 15.43 -8.60
N ILE A 421 15.91 16.05 -7.77
CA ILE A 421 15.32 15.41 -6.59
C ILE A 421 14.42 14.24 -7.02
N ALA A 422 13.62 14.41 -8.07
CA ALA A 422 12.76 13.36 -8.59
C ALA A 422 13.58 12.17 -9.14
N ALA A 423 14.67 12.44 -9.87
CA ALA A 423 15.57 11.39 -10.36
C ALA A 423 16.29 10.66 -9.22
N ALA A 424 16.72 11.38 -8.18
CA ALA A 424 17.32 10.77 -6.99
C ALA A 424 16.31 9.88 -6.25
N ASP A 425 15.08 10.36 -6.01
CA ASP A 425 14.03 9.56 -5.37
C ASP A 425 13.64 8.31 -6.20
N LEU A 426 13.59 8.44 -7.53
CA LEU A 426 13.39 7.29 -8.42
C LEU A 426 14.52 6.26 -8.29
N SER A 427 15.78 6.70 -8.25
CA SER A 427 16.96 5.82 -8.09
C SER A 427 16.96 5.14 -6.72
N ASP A 428 16.61 5.86 -5.66
CA ASP A 428 16.47 5.31 -4.31
C ASP A 428 15.34 4.28 -4.22
N LYS A 429 14.21 4.53 -4.90
CA LYS A 429 13.11 3.57 -4.99
C LYS A 429 13.52 2.34 -5.78
N ALA A 430 14.24 2.51 -6.89
CA ALA A 430 14.79 1.40 -7.66
C ALA A 430 15.73 0.54 -6.82
N ALA A 431 16.65 1.16 -6.07
CA ALA A 431 17.56 0.46 -5.15
C ALA A 431 16.81 -0.39 -4.11
N ARG A 432 15.71 0.14 -3.55
CA ARG A 432 14.85 -0.59 -2.61
C ARG A 432 14.11 -1.75 -3.27
N LEU A 433 13.60 -1.54 -4.49
CA LEU A 433 12.87 -2.57 -5.23
C LEU A 433 13.77 -3.67 -5.78
N ARG A 434 15.07 -3.43 -6.00
CA ARG A 434 15.95 -4.36 -6.71
C ARG A 434 15.95 -5.80 -6.17
N ARG A 435 15.67 -6.01 -4.88
CA ARG A 435 15.57 -7.35 -4.26
C ARG A 435 14.21 -8.03 -4.45
N THR A 436 13.13 -7.28 -4.55
CA THR A 436 11.76 -7.80 -4.56
C THR A 436 11.08 -7.67 -5.91
N ASP A 437 11.49 -6.68 -6.71
CA ASP A 437 10.98 -6.33 -8.02
C ASP A 437 12.12 -5.76 -8.90
N PRO A 438 13.09 -6.59 -9.32
CA PRO A 438 14.20 -6.17 -10.17
C PRO A 438 13.76 -5.58 -11.52
N TYR A 439 12.65 -6.06 -12.12
CA TYR A 439 12.15 -5.47 -13.37
C TYR A 439 11.59 -4.07 -13.13
N GLY A 440 10.83 -3.86 -12.06
CA GLY A 440 10.34 -2.53 -11.70
C GLY A 440 11.46 -1.57 -11.30
N ALA A 441 12.50 -2.07 -10.62
CA ALA A 441 13.72 -1.30 -10.34
C ALA A 441 14.39 -0.82 -11.64
N LEU A 442 14.54 -1.70 -12.63
CA LEU A 442 15.13 -1.37 -13.93
C LEU A 442 14.35 -0.25 -14.65
N GLN A 443 13.02 -0.30 -14.59
CA GLN A 443 12.18 0.77 -15.15
C GLN A 443 12.33 2.10 -14.40
N LEU A 444 12.36 2.07 -13.07
CA LEU A 444 12.53 3.28 -12.25
C LEU A 444 13.89 3.93 -12.48
N ASP A 445 14.96 3.13 -12.59
CA ASP A 445 16.30 3.63 -12.93
C ASP A 445 16.33 4.27 -14.33
N LEU A 446 15.73 3.61 -15.34
CA LEU A 446 15.59 4.18 -16.68
C LEU A 446 14.78 5.50 -16.66
N ARG A 447 13.76 5.57 -15.81
CA ARG A 447 12.95 6.76 -15.59
C ARG A 447 13.72 7.87 -14.88
N ALA A 448 14.56 7.52 -13.91
CA ALA A 448 15.46 8.46 -13.25
C ALA A 448 16.38 9.10 -14.27
N HIS A 449 17.00 8.31 -15.14
CA HIS A 449 17.84 8.78 -16.24
C HIS A 449 17.09 9.69 -17.24
N ARG A 450 15.81 9.38 -17.53
CA ARG A 450 14.97 10.24 -18.37
C ARG A 450 14.60 11.56 -17.71
N THR A 451 14.39 11.54 -16.41
CA THR A 451 14.07 12.72 -15.60
C THR A 451 15.28 13.63 -15.49
N ASN A 452 16.46 13.05 -15.27
CA ASN A 452 17.73 13.75 -15.28
C ASN A 452 18.82 12.87 -15.90
N ARG A 453 19.41 13.34 -17.01
CA ARG A 453 20.45 12.60 -17.75
C ARG A 453 21.72 12.32 -16.94
N SER A 454 21.94 13.04 -15.84
CA SER A 454 23.08 12.77 -14.95
C SER A 454 22.85 11.58 -14.02
N ALA A 455 21.62 11.09 -13.87
CA ALA A 455 21.36 9.86 -13.14
C ALA A 455 21.98 8.68 -13.91
N ALA A 456 22.70 7.83 -13.19
CA ALA A 456 23.36 6.68 -13.77
C ALA A 456 22.32 5.70 -14.34
N LEU A 457 22.58 5.18 -15.55
CA LEU A 457 21.87 3.98 -16.00
C LEU A 457 22.34 2.80 -15.15
N PRO A 458 21.43 1.85 -14.84
CA PRO A 458 21.81 0.71 -14.03
C PRO A 458 22.81 -0.15 -14.78
N ALA A 459 23.65 -0.86 -14.01
CA ALA A 459 24.32 -2.04 -14.54
C ALA A 459 23.24 -3.03 -14.97
N VAL A 460 23.15 -3.31 -16.26
CA VAL A 460 22.08 -4.18 -16.78
C VAL A 460 22.58 -5.62 -16.82
N TYR A 461 21.68 -6.53 -16.46
CA TYR A 461 21.78 -7.96 -16.69
C TYR A 461 22.12 -8.22 -18.16
N THR A 462 22.81 -9.30 -18.48
CA THR A 462 22.94 -9.69 -19.90
C THR A 462 21.83 -10.63 -20.28
N ALA A 463 21.00 -10.16 -21.23
CA ALA A 463 19.98 -10.92 -21.94
C ALA A 463 19.70 -10.21 -23.27
N ASP A 464 19.21 -10.97 -24.27
CA ASP A 464 18.74 -10.40 -25.53
C ASP A 464 17.40 -9.66 -25.36
N ARG A 465 16.58 -10.12 -24.41
CA ARG A 465 15.29 -9.51 -24.02
C ARG A 465 15.06 -9.60 -22.52
N TYR A 466 14.39 -8.59 -21.96
CA TYR A 466 13.86 -8.60 -20.60
C TYR A 466 12.35 -8.59 -20.62
N VAL A 467 11.75 -9.48 -19.83
CA VAL A 467 10.31 -9.55 -19.68
C VAL A 467 9.94 -9.62 -18.20
N PRO A 468 8.83 -8.98 -17.79
CA PRO A 468 8.39 -9.05 -16.40
C PRO A 468 7.71 -10.36 -16.05
N ASP A 469 7.82 -10.76 -14.78
CA ASP A 469 6.90 -11.67 -14.12
C ASP A 469 6.54 -11.18 -12.70
N TYR A 470 5.46 -10.41 -12.60
CA TYR A 470 5.03 -9.76 -11.36
C TYR A 470 4.31 -10.68 -10.36
N LEU A 471 4.17 -11.97 -10.66
CA LEU A 471 3.55 -12.95 -9.72
C LEU A 471 4.17 -12.93 -8.33
N TYR A 472 5.47 -12.64 -8.28
CA TYR A 472 6.29 -12.77 -7.08
C TYR A 472 6.85 -11.43 -6.59
N ALA A 473 6.56 -10.35 -7.31
CA ALA A 473 6.87 -8.98 -6.89
C ALA A 473 5.97 -8.62 -5.71
N ARG A 474 6.34 -9.05 -4.49
CA ARG A 474 5.60 -8.68 -3.29
C ARG A 474 5.61 -7.17 -3.15
N GLN A 475 4.42 -6.57 -3.16
CA GLN A 475 4.17 -5.19 -2.76
C GLN A 475 4.35 -4.99 -1.23
N ASP A 476 5.46 -5.45 -0.64
CA ASP A 476 5.88 -4.96 0.67
C ASP A 476 6.48 -3.56 0.48
N SER A 477 5.60 -2.60 0.23
CA SER A 477 5.90 -1.16 0.23
C SER A 477 5.97 -0.59 1.64
N SER A 478 5.93 -1.44 2.67
CA SER A 478 6.15 -1.02 4.05
C SER A 478 7.65 -0.71 4.21
N PRO A 479 8.05 0.53 4.57
CA PRO A 479 9.45 0.84 4.80
C PRO A 479 10.00 -0.06 5.94
N PRO A 480 11.24 -0.54 5.84
CA PRO A 480 11.87 -1.26 6.93
C PRO A 480 11.82 -0.39 8.18
N GLN A 481 11.26 -0.93 9.27
CA GLN A 481 11.28 -0.21 10.54
C GLN A 481 12.74 -0.02 10.96
N PRO A 482 13.17 1.18 11.38
CA PRO A 482 14.47 1.34 11.99
C PRO A 482 14.53 0.40 13.21
N THR A 483 15.47 -0.55 13.18
CA THR A 483 15.75 -1.42 14.32
C THR A 483 16.20 -0.54 15.47
N ALA A 484 15.32 -0.37 16.46
CA ALA A 484 15.68 0.30 17.70
C ALA A 484 16.83 -0.47 18.35
N SER A 485 17.99 0.17 18.42
CA SER A 485 19.17 -0.32 19.11
C SER A 485 18.84 -0.39 20.61
N SER A 486 18.52 -1.60 21.11
CA SER A 486 18.49 -1.88 22.54
C SER A 486 18.96 -3.31 22.79
N ALA A 487 19.79 -3.45 23.82
CA ALA A 487 20.68 -4.54 24.21
C ALA A 487 20.15 -6.00 24.11
N PRO A 488 21.05 -7.00 23.97
CA PRO A 488 20.70 -8.40 23.78
C PRO A 488 20.36 -9.05 25.13
N SER A 489 19.07 -9.29 25.38
CA SER A 489 18.65 -10.18 26.48
C SER A 489 17.47 -11.04 26.08
N SER A 490 17.65 -11.86 25.06
CA SER A 490 17.02 -13.19 24.85
C SER A 490 17.49 -13.73 23.50
N PRO A 491 17.79 -15.04 23.34
CA PRO A 491 17.94 -15.62 22.01
C PRO A 491 16.62 -15.39 21.25
N PRO A 492 16.67 -14.91 19.99
CA PRO A 492 15.47 -14.68 19.21
C PRO A 492 14.70 -16.01 19.11
N ALA A 493 13.44 -16.01 19.54
CA ALA A 493 12.54 -17.08 19.18
C ALA A 493 12.57 -17.20 17.65
N ALA A 494 12.81 -18.41 17.14
CA ALA A 494 12.94 -18.68 15.71
C ALA A 494 11.89 -17.88 14.92
N ASP A 495 12.37 -16.97 14.08
CA ASP A 495 11.55 -16.01 13.35
C ASP A 495 10.51 -16.79 12.53
N PRO A 496 9.20 -16.56 12.71
CA PRO A 496 8.18 -17.36 12.05
C PRO A 496 8.24 -17.13 10.53
N LEU A 497 8.81 -18.11 9.81
CA LEU A 497 8.77 -18.30 8.35
C LEU A 497 8.80 -16.99 7.56
N ASP A 498 10.00 -16.55 7.19
CA ASP A 498 10.17 -15.51 6.17
C ASP A 498 9.59 -16.01 4.84
N LEU A 499 8.31 -15.70 4.62
CA LEU A 499 7.59 -16.01 3.39
C LEU A 499 8.27 -15.38 2.16
N GLY A 500 9.15 -14.39 2.33
CA GLY A 500 9.98 -13.85 1.27
C GLY A 500 10.98 -14.87 0.73
N GLN A 501 11.61 -15.66 1.60
CA GLN A 501 12.52 -16.74 1.16
C GLN A 501 11.77 -17.89 0.47
N LEU A 502 10.57 -18.23 0.94
CA LEU A 502 9.72 -19.19 0.24
C LEU A 502 9.36 -18.71 -1.17
N THR A 503 9.12 -17.40 -1.34
CA THR A 503 8.73 -16.80 -2.63
C THR A 503 9.80 -16.97 -3.71
N LEU A 504 11.08 -16.70 -3.41
CA LEU A 504 12.20 -16.92 -4.34
C LEU A 504 12.38 -18.40 -4.71
N LEU A 505 12.17 -19.30 -3.75
CA LEU A 505 12.33 -20.74 -3.96
C LEU A 505 11.24 -21.33 -4.88
N TYR A 506 10.04 -20.74 -4.89
CA TYR A 506 8.96 -21.18 -5.77
C TYR A 506 9.24 -20.90 -7.26
N GLN A 507 9.94 -19.80 -7.59
CA GLN A 507 10.01 -19.26 -8.95
C GLN A 507 10.62 -20.19 -10.01
N THR A 508 11.54 -21.09 -9.64
CA THR A 508 12.18 -21.97 -10.64
C THR A 508 11.39 -23.23 -10.96
N GLN A 509 10.68 -23.79 -9.97
CA GLN A 509 9.92 -25.02 -10.15
C GLN A 509 8.70 -24.81 -11.05
N THR A 510 8.23 -23.58 -11.04
CA THR A 510 6.99 -23.10 -11.61
C THR A 510 7.17 -22.87 -13.11
N MET A 511 8.33 -22.34 -13.53
CA MET A 511 8.59 -21.93 -14.92
C MET A 511 8.39 -23.02 -15.97
N SER A 512 8.66 -24.30 -15.67
CA SER A 512 8.45 -25.40 -16.63
C SER A 512 6.97 -25.63 -16.99
N ARG A 513 6.04 -25.07 -16.19
CA ARG A 513 4.60 -25.03 -16.50
C ARG A 513 4.20 -23.76 -17.24
N SER A 514 4.99 -22.70 -17.11
CA SER A 514 4.78 -21.42 -17.78
C SER A 514 5.38 -21.38 -19.19
N ILE A 515 6.01 -22.46 -19.66
CA ILE A 515 6.71 -22.57 -20.95
C ILE A 515 6.10 -23.72 -21.77
N SER A 516 5.91 -23.53 -23.08
CA SER A 516 5.48 -24.61 -23.99
C SER A 516 6.57 -25.68 -24.16
N ALA A 517 6.21 -26.89 -24.56
CA ALA A 517 7.16 -27.99 -24.68
C ALA A 517 8.28 -27.73 -25.69
N ASP A 518 8.01 -26.95 -26.74
CA ASP A 518 8.99 -26.51 -27.73
C ASP A 518 9.75 -25.24 -27.33
N GLY A 519 9.44 -24.65 -26.16
CA GLY A 519 10.00 -23.40 -25.66
C GLY A 519 9.65 -22.16 -26.48
N SER A 520 8.73 -22.27 -27.45
CA SER A 520 8.33 -21.16 -28.32
C SER A 520 7.34 -20.20 -27.68
N LYS A 521 6.75 -20.56 -26.52
CA LYS A 521 5.83 -19.69 -25.78
C LYS A 521 6.15 -19.67 -24.28
N LEU A 522 5.98 -18.50 -23.69
CA LEU A 522 6.14 -18.23 -22.25
C LEU A 522 4.95 -17.42 -21.75
N ALA A 523 4.28 -17.84 -20.69
CA ALA A 523 3.23 -17.07 -20.03
C ALA A 523 3.75 -16.50 -18.71
N THR A 524 3.53 -15.21 -18.46
CA THR A 524 3.87 -14.55 -17.18
C THR A 524 2.80 -13.55 -16.80
N VAL A 525 3.07 -12.73 -15.79
CA VAL A 525 2.18 -11.65 -15.36
C VAL A 525 2.84 -10.26 -15.46
N ASP A 526 2.09 -9.27 -15.94
CA ASP A 526 2.52 -7.86 -16.02
C ASP A 526 2.26 -7.06 -14.73
N GLY A 527 2.65 -5.79 -14.71
CA GLY A 527 2.48 -4.91 -13.55
C GLY A 527 1.03 -4.59 -13.15
N ASN A 528 0.05 -4.99 -13.97
CA ASN A 528 -1.38 -4.95 -13.63
C ASN A 528 -1.89 -6.29 -13.08
N SER A 529 -0.99 -7.23 -12.81
CA SER A 529 -1.33 -8.60 -12.46
C SER A 529 -2.14 -9.32 -13.55
N THR A 530 -2.02 -8.91 -14.83
CA THR A 530 -2.68 -9.57 -15.95
C THR A 530 -1.73 -10.54 -16.65
N THR A 531 -2.27 -11.65 -17.14
CA THR A 531 -1.45 -12.65 -17.84
C THR A 531 -1.00 -12.12 -19.20
N VAL A 532 0.27 -12.31 -19.52
CA VAL A 532 0.88 -11.99 -20.82
C VAL A 532 1.48 -13.27 -21.40
N VAL A 533 1.13 -13.57 -22.64
CA VAL A 533 1.73 -14.67 -23.41
C VAL A 533 2.78 -14.08 -24.32
N ARG A 534 3.98 -14.67 -24.34
CA ARG A 534 5.07 -14.26 -25.20
C ARG A 534 5.43 -15.37 -26.15
N SER A 535 5.49 -15.03 -27.43
CA SER A 535 5.99 -15.93 -28.47
C SER A 535 7.47 -15.65 -28.67
N ILE A 536 8.29 -16.68 -28.48
CA ILE A 536 9.74 -16.65 -28.59
C ILE A 536 10.08 -17.28 -29.93
N SER A 537 10.78 -16.53 -30.77
CA SER A 537 11.29 -17.00 -32.06
C SER A 537 12.76 -16.61 -32.23
N GLU A 538 13.40 -17.02 -33.32
CA GLU A 538 14.78 -16.65 -33.59
C GLU A 538 14.92 -15.12 -33.70
N GLY A 539 15.57 -14.52 -32.70
CA GLY A 539 15.84 -13.08 -32.64
C GLY A 539 14.69 -12.18 -32.16
N SER A 540 13.50 -12.71 -31.86
CA SER A 540 12.37 -11.89 -31.43
C SER A 540 11.55 -12.50 -30.29
N VAL A 541 10.96 -11.62 -29.50
CA VAL A 541 9.99 -11.97 -28.45
C VAL A 541 8.80 -11.04 -28.63
N GLU A 542 7.67 -11.60 -29.06
CA GLU A 542 6.42 -10.88 -29.24
C GLU A 542 5.55 -11.08 -28.02
N SER A 543 4.88 -10.02 -27.54
CA SER A 543 4.03 -10.09 -26.35
C SER A 543 2.55 -9.88 -26.71
N GLU A 544 1.69 -10.75 -26.21
CA GLU A 544 0.24 -10.66 -26.26
C GLU A 544 -0.31 -10.54 -24.84
N SER A 545 -0.80 -9.35 -24.48
CA SER A 545 -1.50 -9.15 -23.21
C SER A 545 -2.90 -9.74 -23.27
N LEU A 546 -3.26 -10.54 -22.26
CA LEU A 546 -4.58 -11.12 -22.13
C LEU A 546 -5.58 -10.17 -21.45
N THR A 547 -5.27 -8.89 -21.28
CA THR A 547 -6.16 -7.87 -20.67
C THR A 547 -7.61 -7.89 -21.14
N LYS A 548 -7.89 -8.33 -22.39
CA LYS A 548 -9.27 -8.47 -22.91
C LYS A 548 -10.14 -9.45 -22.11
N ILE A 549 -9.54 -10.39 -21.38
CA ILE A 549 -10.25 -11.36 -20.53
C ILE A 549 -10.21 -10.98 -19.05
N PHE A 550 -9.73 -9.77 -18.71
CA PHE A 550 -9.70 -9.22 -17.36
C PHE A 550 -10.57 -7.96 -17.29
N GLY A 551 -11.42 -7.87 -16.27
CA GLY A 551 -12.03 -6.61 -15.86
C GLY A 551 -10.99 -5.63 -15.29
N PRO A 552 -11.34 -4.34 -15.13
CA PRO A 552 -10.41 -3.30 -14.64
C PRO A 552 -9.80 -3.55 -13.25
N THR A 553 -10.41 -4.45 -12.48
CA THR A 553 -10.03 -4.80 -11.12
C THR A 553 -9.67 -6.28 -10.98
N ASP A 554 -9.78 -7.06 -12.05
CA ASP A 554 -9.46 -8.47 -12.02
C ASP A 554 -7.95 -8.65 -12.00
N ALA A 555 -7.49 -9.73 -11.36
CA ALA A 555 -6.07 -10.04 -11.25
C ALA A 555 -5.83 -11.54 -11.37
N THR A 556 -4.69 -11.91 -11.95
CA THR A 556 -4.17 -13.27 -11.92
C THR A 556 -3.69 -13.56 -10.51
N VAL A 557 -4.16 -14.64 -9.89
CA VAL A 557 -3.82 -15.02 -8.50
C VAL A 557 -3.05 -16.32 -8.38
N SER A 558 -2.75 -16.97 -9.50
CA SER A 558 -1.82 -18.09 -9.59
C SER A 558 -0.84 -17.86 -10.73
N GLU A 559 0.21 -18.66 -10.77
CA GLU A 559 1.01 -18.79 -11.97
C GLU A 559 0.14 -19.23 -13.17
N PRO A 560 0.29 -18.60 -14.34
CA PRO A 560 -0.27 -19.09 -15.61
C PRO A 560 0.36 -20.43 -16.00
N VAL A 561 -0.44 -21.40 -16.43
CA VAL A 561 0.05 -22.69 -16.94
C VAL A 561 -0.18 -22.75 -18.45
N LEU A 562 0.88 -22.94 -19.22
CA LEU A 562 0.80 -23.22 -20.65
C LEU A 562 0.56 -24.70 -20.93
N SER A 563 -0.25 -24.97 -21.93
CA SER A 563 -0.35 -26.28 -22.55
C SER A 563 0.94 -26.64 -23.25
N ARG A 564 1.20 -27.94 -23.43
CA ARG A 564 2.48 -28.41 -24.00
C ARG A 564 2.70 -27.95 -25.44
N ASP A 565 1.63 -27.82 -26.22
CA ASP A 565 1.68 -27.26 -27.57
C ASP A 565 1.61 -25.71 -27.59
N GLY A 566 1.54 -25.05 -26.43
CA GLY A 566 1.42 -23.61 -26.30
C GLY A 566 0.06 -23.03 -26.74
N ARG A 567 -0.91 -23.87 -27.09
CA ARG A 567 -2.24 -23.46 -27.55
C ARG A 567 -3.11 -22.88 -26.44
N TYR A 568 -3.03 -23.39 -25.22
CA TYR A 568 -3.86 -22.95 -24.11
C TYR A 568 -3.03 -22.33 -23.00
N VAL A 569 -3.58 -21.29 -22.39
CA VAL A 569 -3.07 -20.69 -21.15
C VAL A 569 -4.15 -20.83 -20.10
N VAL A 570 -3.83 -21.53 -19.02
CA VAL A 570 -4.70 -21.71 -17.87
C VAL A 570 -4.34 -20.68 -16.82
N VAL A 571 -5.31 -19.90 -16.38
CA VAL A 571 -5.13 -18.85 -15.38
C VAL A 571 -6.15 -19.00 -14.27
N LEU A 572 -5.71 -18.80 -13.03
CA LEU A 572 -6.62 -18.56 -11.93
C LEU A 572 -6.81 -17.06 -11.74
N GLN A 573 -8.00 -16.57 -12.06
CA GLN A 573 -8.35 -15.16 -11.93
C GLN A 573 -9.13 -14.91 -10.64
N SER A 574 -8.82 -13.83 -9.94
CA SER A 574 -9.73 -13.22 -8.97
C SER A 574 -10.56 -12.17 -9.70
N VAL A 575 -11.84 -12.48 -9.89
CA VAL A 575 -12.80 -11.59 -10.55
C VAL A 575 -13.53 -10.77 -9.49
N PHE A 576 -13.52 -9.45 -9.63
CA PHE A 576 -14.22 -8.56 -8.71
C PHE A 576 -15.50 -8.03 -9.36
N GLY A 577 -16.59 -8.02 -8.59
CA GLY A 577 -17.77 -7.30 -9.03
C GLY A 577 -17.44 -5.80 -9.11
N ASN A 578 -17.76 -5.14 -10.23
CA ASN A 578 -17.77 -3.68 -10.30
C ASN A 578 -19.12 -3.18 -9.76
N PRO A 579 -19.20 -2.72 -8.49
CA PRO A 579 -20.44 -2.20 -7.96
C PRO A 579 -20.76 -0.89 -8.69
N LYS A 580 -21.87 -0.89 -9.43
CA LYS A 580 -22.58 0.33 -9.81
C LYS A 580 -23.65 0.57 -8.76
N VAL A 581 -23.87 1.82 -8.38
CA VAL A 581 -25.00 2.15 -7.51
C VAL A 581 -26.16 2.50 -8.43
N ASP A 582 -27.30 1.81 -8.29
CA ASP A 582 -28.50 2.18 -9.02
C ASP A 582 -29.09 3.50 -8.49
N ARG A 583 -30.14 4.00 -9.14
CA ARG A 583 -30.79 5.27 -8.74
C ARG A 583 -31.35 5.27 -7.32
N ASN A 584 -31.45 4.11 -6.67
CA ASN A 584 -31.97 3.94 -5.31
C ASN A 584 -30.85 3.72 -4.28
N GLY A 585 -29.58 3.92 -4.65
CA GLY A 585 -28.47 3.69 -3.72
C GLY A 585 -28.10 2.21 -3.56
N LYS A 586 -28.73 1.29 -4.30
CA LYS A 586 -28.45 -0.15 -4.18
C LYS A 586 -27.30 -0.54 -5.09
N MET A 587 -26.34 -1.28 -4.54
CA MET A 587 -25.27 -1.86 -5.36
C MET A 587 -25.88 -2.85 -6.35
N THR A 588 -25.64 -2.59 -7.62
CA THR A 588 -25.90 -3.44 -8.78
C THR A 588 -24.57 -3.75 -9.44
N PHE A 589 -24.45 -4.91 -10.06
CA PHE A 589 -23.20 -5.32 -10.69
C PHE A 589 -23.44 -5.49 -12.19
N ASP A 590 -22.56 -4.95 -13.01
CA ASP A 590 -22.64 -5.07 -14.47
C ASP A 590 -22.03 -6.40 -14.93
N TYR A 591 -22.81 -7.47 -14.78
CA TYR A 591 -22.35 -8.83 -15.11
C TYR A 591 -22.25 -9.11 -16.61
N ALA A 592 -22.79 -8.25 -17.49
CA ALA A 592 -22.73 -8.46 -18.94
C ALA A 592 -21.32 -8.18 -19.50
N ALA A 593 -20.53 -7.39 -18.76
CA ALA A 593 -19.17 -7.01 -19.14
C ALA A 593 -18.08 -8.00 -18.71
N GLN A 594 -18.43 -9.08 -18.00
CA GLN A 594 -17.44 -10.04 -17.48
C GLN A 594 -17.17 -11.16 -18.50
N PRO A 595 -15.94 -11.25 -19.06
CA PRO A 595 -15.62 -12.20 -20.14
C PRO A 595 -15.42 -13.64 -19.66
N THR A 596 -15.26 -13.87 -18.34
CA THR A 596 -15.02 -15.19 -17.74
C THR A 596 -16.14 -15.60 -16.75
N CYS A 597 -15.87 -15.62 -15.45
CA CYS A 597 -16.85 -16.04 -14.43
C CYS A 597 -17.57 -14.85 -13.78
N LYS A 598 -18.81 -15.06 -13.35
CA LYS A 598 -19.58 -14.06 -12.59
C LYS A 598 -19.48 -14.34 -11.09
N PRO A 599 -19.07 -13.37 -10.26
CA PRO A 599 -19.20 -13.52 -8.82
C PRO A 599 -20.69 -13.67 -8.45
N PRO A 600 -21.04 -14.46 -7.42
CA PRO A 600 -22.40 -14.51 -6.91
C PRO A 600 -22.89 -13.11 -6.50
N LYS A 601 -24.20 -12.85 -6.57
CA LYS A 601 -24.79 -11.54 -6.25
C LYS A 601 -24.41 -10.98 -4.87
N ASP A 602 -24.03 -11.85 -3.95
CA ASP A 602 -23.76 -11.52 -2.55
C ASP A 602 -22.27 -11.60 -2.17
N VAL A 603 -21.36 -11.81 -3.13
CA VAL A 603 -19.91 -11.91 -2.87
C VAL A 603 -19.14 -10.89 -3.71
N MET A 604 -18.25 -10.13 -3.06
CA MET A 604 -17.47 -9.06 -3.72
C MET A 604 -16.45 -9.57 -4.75
N SER A 605 -16.00 -10.82 -4.61
CA SER A 605 -15.01 -11.44 -5.49
C SER A 605 -15.28 -12.93 -5.65
N ALA A 606 -14.93 -13.49 -6.80
CA ALA A 606 -14.93 -14.94 -7.02
C ALA A 606 -13.62 -15.38 -7.67
N ARG A 607 -13.22 -16.62 -7.43
CA ARG A 607 -12.12 -17.24 -8.16
C ARG A 607 -12.66 -17.93 -9.41
N CYS A 608 -12.01 -17.69 -10.53
CA CYS A 608 -12.35 -18.24 -11.83
C CYS A 608 -11.15 -18.98 -12.39
N LEU A 609 -11.31 -20.26 -12.69
CA LEU A 609 -10.39 -20.96 -13.57
C LEU A 609 -10.77 -20.58 -15.00
N ALA A 610 -9.88 -19.91 -15.72
CA ALA A 610 -10.08 -19.57 -17.13
C ALA A 610 -8.99 -20.22 -18.00
N VAL A 611 -9.39 -20.73 -19.15
CA VAL A 611 -8.50 -21.33 -20.14
C VAL A 611 -8.64 -20.54 -21.43
N TYR A 612 -7.58 -19.85 -21.81
CA TYR A 612 -7.49 -19.02 -22.99
C TYR A 612 -6.82 -19.79 -24.13
N ASP A 613 -7.44 -19.82 -25.32
CA ASP A 613 -6.86 -20.40 -26.54
C ASP A 613 -6.10 -19.29 -27.30
N THR A 614 -4.77 -19.42 -27.32
CA THR A 614 -3.82 -18.47 -27.92
C THR A 614 -3.87 -18.46 -29.45
N THR A 615 -4.47 -19.48 -30.07
CA THR A 615 -4.61 -19.56 -31.54
C THR A 615 -5.89 -18.86 -32.01
N THR A 616 -6.99 -19.04 -31.27
CA THR A 616 -8.28 -18.44 -31.61
C THR A 616 -8.54 -17.10 -30.92
N HIS A 617 -7.65 -16.71 -30.01
CA HIS A 617 -7.74 -15.52 -29.16
C HIS A 617 -9.04 -15.44 -28.33
N LYS A 618 -9.51 -16.58 -27.82
CA LYS A 618 -10.79 -16.71 -27.11
C LYS A 618 -10.66 -17.54 -25.83
N VAL A 619 -11.54 -17.27 -24.86
CA VAL A 619 -11.71 -18.12 -23.68
C VAL A 619 -12.36 -19.44 -24.12
N ALA A 620 -11.61 -20.54 -24.09
CA ALA A 620 -12.08 -21.87 -24.43
C ALA A 620 -12.91 -22.49 -23.29
N TYR A 621 -12.52 -22.22 -22.05
CA TYR A 621 -13.17 -22.76 -20.86
C TYR A 621 -13.12 -21.75 -19.71
N ALA A 622 -14.18 -21.68 -18.92
CA ALA A 622 -14.19 -20.91 -17.68
C ALA A 622 -15.07 -21.63 -16.65
N ALA A 623 -14.57 -21.81 -15.44
CA ALA A 623 -15.31 -22.40 -14.33
C ALA A 623 -15.12 -21.58 -13.06
N ARG A 624 -16.24 -21.26 -12.40
CA ARG A 624 -16.17 -20.68 -11.06
C ARG A 624 -15.68 -21.76 -10.11
N LEU A 625 -14.76 -21.38 -9.23
CA LEU A 625 -14.30 -22.27 -8.19
C LEU A 625 -15.07 -22.03 -6.91
N ASP A 626 -15.83 -23.04 -6.48
CA ASP A 626 -16.52 -23.05 -5.19
C ASP A 626 -15.57 -23.53 -4.08
N VAL A 627 -14.32 -23.07 -4.09
CA VAL A 627 -13.40 -23.26 -2.96
C VAL A 627 -13.63 -22.17 -1.92
N PRO A 628 -13.63 -22.51 -0.62
CA PRO A 628 -13.62 -21.49 0.44
C PRO A 628 -12.46 -20.51 0.20
N GLY A 629 -12.68 -19.24 0.59
CA GLY A 629 -11.82 -18.12 0.22
C GLY A 629 -10.34 -18.28 0.60
N PRO A 630 -9.47 -17.31 0.24
CA PRO A 630 -8.01 -17.37 0.45
C PRO A 630 -7.52 -17.65 1.87
N ALA A 631 -8.40 -17.69 2.87
CA ALA A 631 -8.05 -18.05 4.23
C ALA A 631 -7.86 -19.55 4.46
N ASP A 632 -8.41 -20.42 3.60
CA ASP A 632 -8.58 -21.83 3.95
C ASP A 632 -7.84 -22.82 3.02
N GLY A 633 -7.20 -22.38 1.93
CA GLY A 633 -6.41 -23.30 1.11
C GLY A 633 -5.46 -22.71 0.05
N TYR A 634 -4.39 -23.46 -0.22
CA TYR A 634 -3.43 -23.23 -1.30
C TYR A 634 -3.88 -23.92 -2.57
N VAL A 635 -3.51 -23.37 -3.72
CA VAL A 635 -4.00 -23.85 -5.01
C VAL A 635 -2.83 -24.00 -5.98
N ALA A 636 -2.72 -25.17 -6.60
CA ALA A 636 -1.78 -25.44 -7.68
C ALA A 636 -2.53 -25.88 -8.94
N VAL A 637 -2.09 -25.39 -10.10
CA VAL A 637 -2.69 -25.70 -11.41
C VAL A 637 -1.71 -26.52 -12.23
N GLY A 638 -2.24 -27.45 -13.02
CA GLY A 638 -1.51 -28.22 -14.02
C GLY A 638 -2.39 -28.51 -15.23
N MET A 639 -1.77 -28.80 -16.37
CA MET A 639 -2.47 -29.21 -17.59
C MET A 639 -1.84 -30.48 -18.13
N ASP A 640 -2.67 -31.38 -18.63
CA ASP A 640 -2.21 -32.64 -19.20
C ASP A 640 -1.59 -32.43 -20.59
N PRO A 641 -0.67 -33.31 -21.04
CA PRO A 641 0.03 -33.13 -22.31
C PRO A 641 -0.86 -33.31 -23.54
N THR A 642 -2.08 -33.85 -23.38
CA THR A 642 -3.06 -33.97 -24.48
C THR A 642 -3.96 -32.73 -24.61
N ASN A 643 -3.75 -31.73 -23.76
CA ASN A 643 -4.48 -30.46 -23.73
C ASN A 643 -5.98 -30.64 -23.55
N ARG A 644 -6.37 -31.72 -22.86
CA ARG A 644 -7.76 -32.11 -22.62
C ARG A 644 -8.18 -31.82 -21.20
N PHE A 645 -7.30 -31.97 -20.23
CA PHE A 645 -7.60 -31.86 -18.82
C PHE A 645 -6.78 -30.77 -18.15
N VAL A 646 -7.47 -29.98 -17.32
CA VAL A 646 -6.85 -29.07 -16.37
C VAL A 646 -7.04 -29.62 -14.97
N GLY A 647 -5.95 -29.76 -14.24
CA GLY A 647 -5.92 -30.18 -12.85
C GLY A 647 -5.76 -28.96 -11.95
N LEU A 648 -6.59 -28.90 -10.92
CA LEU A 648 -6.54 -27.90 -9.87
C LEU A 648 -6.43 -28.64 -8.54
N SER A 649 -5.25 -28.63 -7.92
CA SER A 649 -5.09 -29.13 -6.56
C SER A 649 -5.44 -28.03 -5.58
N VAL A 650 -6.18 -28.40 -4.54
CA VAL A 650 -6.58 -27.54 -3.43
C VAL A 650 -6.10 -28.22 -2.14
N SER A 651 -5.13 -27.61 -1.48
CA SER A 651 -4.63 -28.05 -0.17
C SER A 651 -5.35 -27.27 0.92
N THR A 652 -6.13 -27.96 1.75
CA THR A 652 -6.86 -27.38 2.88
C THR A 652 -6.18 -27.74 4.20
N ALA A 653 -5.97 -26.76 5.09
CA ALA A 653 -5.28 -27.02 6.35
C ALA A 653 -6.16 -27.88 7.29
N SER A 654 -5.59 -28.97 7.79
CA SER A 654 -6.24 -29.96 8.65
C SER A 654 -5.31 -30.31 9.82
N GLY A 655 -5.36 -29.49 10.88
CA GLY A 655 -4.44 -29.60 12.02
C GLY A 655 -3.00 -29.24 11.64
N ASN A 656 -2.06 -30.18 11.82
CA ASN A 656 -0.65 -30.06 11.42
C ASN A 656 -0.37 -30.66 10.03
N SER A 657 -1.43 -30.88 9.26
CA SER A 657 -1.38 -31.55 7.97
C SER A 657 -2.26 -30.79 6.97
N PHE A 658 -2.24 -31.21 5.71
CA PHE A 658 -3.08 -30.64 4.65
C PHE A 658 -3.90 -31.76 4.03
N ASP A 659 -5.17 -31.52 3.74
CA ASP A 659 -6.00 -32.43 2.96
C ASP A 659 -6.03 -31.92 1.52
N ASP A 660 -5.57 -32.76 0.60
CA ASP A 660 -5.33 -32.42 -0.80
C ASP A 660 -6.40 -33.02 -1.71
N THR A 661 -7.19 -32.17 -2.36
CA THR A 661 -8.15 -32.61 -3.39
C THR A 661 -7.73 -32.09 -4.77
N LEU A 662 -7.61 -33.00 -5.74
CA LEU A 662 -7.36 -32.67 -7.14
C LEU A 662 -8.69 -32.65 -7.92
N TYR A 663 -9.03 -31.48 -8.46
CA TYR A 663 -10.17 -31.28 -9.34
C TYR A 663 -9.72 -31.33 -10.80
N LEU A 664 -10.27 -32.26 -11.58
CA LEU A 664 -9.94 -32.47 -12.98
C LEU A 664 -11.08 -31.95 -13.87
N TYR A 665 -10.80 -30.92 -14.65
CA TYR A 665 -11.71 -30.29 -15.59
C TYR A 665 -11.43 -30.80 -17.00
N ASP A 666 -12.39 -31.49 -17.64
CA ASP A 666 -12.30 -31.90 -19.05
C ASP A 666 -12.71 -30.72 -19.95
N LEU A 667 -11.77 -30.16 -20.70
CA LEU A 667 -12.02 -29.02 -21.59
C LEU A 667 -13.02 -29.35 -22.71
N ARG A 668 -13.22 -30.63 -23.04
CA ARG A 668 -14.23 -31.08 -24.01
C ARG A 668 -15.62 -31.20 -23.39
N ASN A 669 -15.70 -31.45 -22.08
CA ASN A 669 -16.96 -31.64 -21.37
C ASN A 669 -17.10 -30.59 -20.27
N LYS A 670 -17.98 -29.59 -20.50
CA LYS A 670 -18.27 -28.50 -19.54
C LYS A 670 -19.04 -28.94 -18.28
N GLY A 671 -19.04 -30.22 -17.96
CA GLY A 671 -19.60 -30.77 -16.73
C GLY A 671 -18.80 -30.39 -15.48
N ALA A 672 -19.29 -30.87 -14.34
CA ALA A 672 -18.59 -30.72 -13.07
C ALA A 672 -17.22 -31.44 -13.11
N PRO A 673 -16.18 -30.90 -12.44
CA PRO A 673 -14.87 -31.54 -12.41
C PRO A 673 -14.94 -32.90 -11.70
N ARG A 674 -14.14 -33.85 -12.17
CA ARG A 674 -13.88 -35.11 -11.44
C ARG A 674 -13.02 -34.76 -10.22
N LYS A 675 -13.47 -35.13 -9.03
CA LYS A 675 -12.71 -34.95 -7.79
C LYS A 675 -11.91 -36.21 -7.51
N VAL A 676 -10.63 -36.04 -7.16
CA VAL A 676 -9.74 -37.11 -6.73
C VAL A 676 -9.08 -36.65 -5.44
N ASP A 677 -9.39 -37.32 -4.33
CA ASP A 677 -8.68 -37.07 -3.07
C ASP A 677 -7.29 -37.70 -3.18
N LEU A 678 -6.26 -36.89 -2.98
CA LEU A 678 -4.89 -37.37 -3.01
C LEU A 678 -4.59 -38.03 -1.65
N PRO A 679 -4.00 -39.23 -1.62
CA PRO A 679 -3.87 -40.01 -0.39
C PRO A 679 -2.75 -39.51 0.54
N PHE A 680 -2.28 -38.27 0.37
CA PHE A 680 -1.15 -37.72 1.08
C PHE A 680 -1.47 -36.35 1.64
N HIS A 681 -0.84 -36.04 2.78
CA HIS A 681 -1.13 -34.85 3.54
C HIS A 681 -0.03 -33.81 3.40
N THR A 682 0.03 -33.16 2.23
CA THR A 682 1.12 -32.27 1.85
C THR A 682 0.58 -30.90 1.49
N LEU A 683 1.33 -29.83 1.71
CA LEU A 683 1.00 -28.58 1.05
C LEU A 683 1.42 -28.71 -0.42
N VAL A 684 0.47 -28.95 -1.33
CA VAL A 684 0.78 -29.09 -2.76
C VAL A 684 1.19 -27.75 -3.34
N THR A 685 2.38 -27.72 -3.92
CA THR A 685 2.98 -26.52 -4.52
C THR A 685 2.94 -26.59 -6.04
N ASN A 686 3.10 -27.79 -6.61
CA ASN A 686 3.02 -28.01 -8.06
C ASN A 686 2.30 -29.32 -8.40
N VAL A 687 1.60 -29.32 -9.53
CA VAL A 687 0.93 -30.49 -10.10
C VAL A 687 1.28 -30.58 -11.58
N TRP A 688 1.77 -31.73 -12.00
CA TRP A 688 1.97 -32.09 -13.40
C TRP A 688 1.11 -33.30 -13.73
N LEU A 689 0.22 -33.18 -14.71
CA LEU A 689 -0.65 -34.28 -15.13
C LEU A 689 0.02 -35.11 -16.22
N GLY A 690 -0.08 -36.43 -16.12
CA GLY A 690 0.26 -37.34 -17.22
C GLY A 690 -0.85 -37.38 -18.27
N ALA A 691 -0.63 -38.13 -19.34
CA ALA A 691 -1.56 -38.18 -20.47
C ALA A 691 -2.99 -38.53 -20.06
N ALA A 692 -3.96 -37.77 -20.59
CA ALA A 692 -5.39 -37.93 -20.28
C ALA A 692 -5.72 -37.82 -18.77
N ALA A 693 -4.87 -37.17 -17.97
CA ALA A 693 -4.96 -37.13 -16.52
C ALA A 693 -5.12 -38.53 -15.89
N ALA A 694 -4.44 -39.53 -16.45
CA ALA A 694 -4.36 -40.88 -15.89
C ALA A 694 -3.41 -40.91 -14.68
N THR A 695 -2.39 -40.06 -14.67
CA THR A 695 -1.44 -39.92 -13.57
C THR A 695 -1.25 -38.45 -13.18
N ALA A 696 -0.69 -38.21 -12.00
CA ALA A 696 -0.16 -36.93 -11.59
C ALA A 696 1.18 -37.11 -10.89
N VAL A 697 2.11 -36.20 -11.17
CA VAL A 697 3.27 -35.96 -10.31
C VAL A 697 3.00 -34.69 -9.53
N VAL A 698 3.18 -34.75 -8.22
CA VAL A 698 2.88 -33.67 -7.29
C VAL A 698 4.13 -33.35 -6.49
N SER A 699 4.52 -32.07 -6.51
CA SER A 699 5.51 -31.54 -5.59
C SER A 699 4.76 -30.87 -4.44
N GLY A 700 5.20 -31.14 -3.22
CA GLY A 700 4.60 -30.55 -2.04
C GLY A 700 5.56 -30.39 -0.88
N LEU A 701 5.06 -29.80 0.20
CA LEU A 701 5.77 -29.58 1.44
C LEU A 701 5.10 -30.35 2.58
N THR A 702 5.84 -31.16 3.31
CA THR A 702 5.39 -31.82 4.54
C THR A 702 5.93 -31.08 5.75
N VAL A 703 5.14 -30.96 6.82
CA VAL A 703 5.61 -30.38 8.09
C VAL A 703 6.68 -31.32 8.67
N ARG A 704 7.84 -30.77 9.00
CA ARG A 704 8.93 -31.55 9.60
C ARG A 704 8.54 -32.00 11.01
N GLU A 705 8.63 -33.30 11.29
CA GLU A 705 8.25 -33.85 12.61
C GLU A 705 9.15 -33.34 13.75
N SER A 706 10.43 -33.07 13.44
CA SER A 706 11.47 -32.76 14.42
C SER A 706 11.66 -31.27 14.75
N GLY A 707 10.85 -30.36 14.18
CA GLY A 707 11.01 -28.94 14.45
C GLY A 707 10.30 -27.99 13.47
N PRO A 708 10.51 -26.68 13.60
CA PRO A 708 9.97 -25.71 12.66
C PRO A 708 10.62 -25.92 11.29
N GLY A 709 9.81 -26.20 10.28
CA GLY A 709 10.29 -26.38 8.91
C GLY A 709 9.35 -27.22 8.06
N PHE A 710 9.69 -27.29 6.78
CA PHE A 710 9.03 -28.16 5.83
C PHE A 710 10.09 -29.00 5.11
N ASP A 711 9.77 -30.25 4.85
CA ASP A 711 10.53 -31.10 3.94
C ASP A 711 9.81 -31.13 2.59
N GLY A 712 10.57 -31.01 1.51
CA GLY A 712 10.01 -31.21 0.18
C GLY A 712 9.71 -32.69 -0.06
N VAL A 713 8.66 -32.95 -0.82
CA VAL A 713 8.33 -34.29 -1.30
C VAL A 713 7.92 -34.23 -2.77
N LEU A 714 8.30 -35.26 -3.52
CA LEU A 714 7.84 -35.52 -4.88
C LEU A 714 7.11 -36.86 -4.91
N ARG A 715 5.85 -36.84 -5.34
CA ARG A 715 4.98 -38.01 -5.33
C ARG A 715 4.38 -38.24 -6.71
N TRP A 716 4.22 -39.49 -7.08
CA TRP A 716 3.50 -39.91 -8.26
C TRP A 716 2.20 -40.61 -7.85
N SER A 717 1.12 -40.36 -8.58
CA SER A 717 -0.19 -40.92 -8.33
C SER A 717 -0.82 -41.42 -9.63
N ASP A 718 -1.29 -42.66 -9.63
CA ASP A 718 -2.21 -43.19 -10.62
C ASP A 718 -3.63 -42.77 -10.21
N LEU A 719 -4.20 -41.84 -10.96
CA LEU A 719 -5.51 -41.23 -10.67
C LEU A 719 -6.69 -42.12 -11.04
N ASN A 720 -6.44 -43.29 -11.66
CA ASN A 720 -7.47 -44.27 -11.96
C ASN A 720 -7.54 -45.35 -10.87
N SER A 721 -6.40 -45.83 -10.39
CA SER A 721 -6.35 -46.83 -9.31
C SER A 721 -6.32 -46.23 -7.90
N GLY A 722 -6.01 -44.94 -7.77
CA GLY A 722 -5.77 -44.28 -6.49
C GLY A 722 -4.40 -44.63 -5.87
N ARG A 723 -3.59 -45.46 -6.54
CA ARG A 723 -2.25 -45.82 -6.09
C ARG A 723 -1.36 -44.58 -6.12
N SER A 724 -0.59 -44.38 -5.06
CA SER A 724 0.40 -43.30 -5.00
C SER A 724 1.72 -43.82 -4.44
N GLU A 725 2.82 -43.29 -4.95
CA GLU A 725 4.18 -43.69 -4.61
C GLU A 725 5.01 -42.43 -4.35
N GLU A 726 5.75 -42.41 -3.25
CA GLU A 726 6.73 -41.36 -2.99
C GLU A 726 7.96 -41.61 -3.86
N MET A 727 8.25 -40.67 -4.76
CA MET A 727 9.41 -40.73 -5.64
C MET A 727 10.67 -40.26 -4.90
N ALA A 728 10.53 -39.16 -4.16
CA ALA A 728 11.59 -38.59 -3.33
C ALA A 728 10.99 -37.86 -2.12
N GLY A 729 11.65 -38.01 -0.97
CA GLY A 729 11.32 -37.32 0.28
C GLY A 729 12.59 -36.81 0.97
N GLY A 730 12.43 -36.05 2.06
CA GLY A 730 13.57 -35.45 2.77
C GLY A 730 14.33 -34.45 1.91
N ILE A 731 13.62 -33.80 1.00
CA ILE A 731 14.19 -32.81 0.11
C ILE A 731 14.42 -31.53 0.91
N ASP A 732 15.69 -31.21 1.20
CA ASP A 732 16.05 -30.01 1.96
C ASP A 732 15.77 -28.73 1.15
N GLY A 733 14.87 -27.91 1.68
CA GLY A 733 14.52 -26.62 1.10
C GLY A 733 13.59 -26.71 -0.11
N ALA A 734 13.15 -25.55 -0.58
CA ALA A 734 12.06 -25.44 -1.55
C ALA A 734 12.50 -25.48 -3.03
N SER A 735 13.67 -26.03 -3.40
CA SER A 735 13.80 -26.61 -4.75
C SER A 735 14.97 -27.56 -5.01
N PRO A 736 14.66 -28.83 -5.27
CA PRO A 736 15.48 -29.63 -6.16
C PRO A 736 14.68 -30.49 -7.12
N ALA A 737 13.36 -30.33 -7.22
CA ALA A 737 12.54 -31.06 -8.18
C ALA A 737 12.23 -30.22 -9.42
N ALA A 738 12.25 -30.85 -10.59
CA ALA A 738 11.99 -30.24 -11.88
C ALA A 738 11.22 -31.20 -12.79
N MET A 739 10.60 -30.65 -13.83
CA MET A 739 9.86 -31.38 -14.85
C MET A 739 10.35 -30.93 -16.23
N SER A 740 10.54 -31.85 -17.16
CA SER A 740 10.86 -31.54 -18.55
C SER A 740 9.73 -30.73 -19.19
N LEU A 741 10.04 -29.91 -20.20
CA LEU A 741 9.02 -29.07 -20.82
C LEU A 741 7.94 -29.88 -21.53
N ASP A 742 8.23 -31.11 -21.97
CA ASP A 742 7.25 -32.05 -22.50
C ASP A 742 6.43 -32.79 -21.42
N GLY A 743 6.81 -32.66 -20.14
CA GLY A 743 6.14 -33.25 -19.00
C GLY A 743 6.35 -34.75 -18.81
N ARG A 744 7.28 -35.38 -19.55
CA ARG A 744 7.50 -36.84 -19.51
C ARG A 744 8.52 -37.29 -18.47
N VAL A 745 9.38 -36.38 -18.04
CA VAL A 745 10.49 -36.67 -17.12
C VAL A 745 10.42 -35.74 -15.92
N ALA A 746 10.22 -36.33 -14.74
CA ALA A 746 10.44 -35.63 -13.48
C ALA A 746 11.88 -35.90 -13.01
N ALA A 747 12.49 -34.94 -12.36
CA ALA A 747 13.78 -35.12 -11.69
C ALA A 747 13.77 -34.49 -10.31
N ALA A 748 14.60 -35.01 -9.42
CA ALA A 748 14.86 -34.42 -8.12
C ALA A 748 16.31 -34.63 -7.70
N LEU A 749 16.91 -33.66 -7.01
CA LEU A 749 18.13 -33.87 -6.25
C LEU A 749 17.75 -34.40 -4.86
N VAL A 750 18.13 -35.65 -4.60
CA VAL A 750 17.93 -36.29 -3.30
C VAL A 750 19.21 -36.10 -2.49
N PRO A 751 19.17 -35.44 -1.31
CA PRO A 751 20.35 -35.30 -0.45
C PRO A 751 20.97 -36.67 -0.11
N THR A 752 22.30 -36.71 -0.04
CA THR A 752 23.01 -37.88 0.52
C THR A 752 23.47 -37.58 1.95
N SER A 753 24.08 -38.56 2.61
CA SER A 753 24.72 -38.32 3.91
C SER A 753 25.90 -37.34 3.84
N ASP A 754 26.47 -37.13 2.64
CA ASP A 754 27.47 -36.10 2.39
C ASP A 754 26.77 -34.80 1.96
N PRO A 755 26.90 -33.69 2.71
CA PRO A 755 26.24 -32.42 2.38
C PRO A 755 26.71 -31.81 1.05
N HIS A 756 27.87 -32.22 0.52
CA HIS A 756 28.42 -31.79 -0.76
C HIS A 756 27.99 -32.68 -1.93
N ARG A 757 27.24 -33.75 -1.67
CA ARG A 757 26.75 -34.67 -2.69
C ARG A 757 25.24 -34.82 -2.61
N ALA A 758 24.63 -34.83 -3.79
CA ALA A 758 23.25 -35.21 -3.97
C ALA A 758 23.19 -36.32 -5.01
N THR A 759 22.05 -36.97 -5.07
CA THR A 759 21.73 -37.92 -6.11
C THR A 759 20.68 -37.29 -7.01
N LEU A 760 21.04 -36.95 -8.25
CA LEU A 760 20.10 -36.56 -9.27
C LEU A 760 19.35 -37.81 -9.73
N THR A 761 18.07 -37.88 -9.39
CA THR A 761 17.21 -39.01 -9.70
C THR A 761 16.13 -38.54 -10.68
N THR A 762 15.85 -39.34 -11.70
CA THR A 762 14.83 -39.04 -12.73
C THR A 762 13.82 -40.16 -12.82
N TRP A 763 12.58 -39.80 -13.15
CA TRP A 763 11.47 -40.72 -13.28
C TRP A 763 10.64 -40.43 -14.52
N ASN A 764 10.02 -41.48 -15.06
CA ASN A 764 8.98 -41.36 -16.07
C ASN A 764 7.64 -40.99 -15.40
N THR A 765 7.01 -39.91 -15.85
CA THR A 765 5.80 -39.35 -15.21
C THR A 765 4.52 -40.15 -15.50
N ASP A 766 4.49 -40.89 -16.62
CA ASP A 766 3.35 -41.72 -16.98
C ASP A 766 3.30 -43.02 -16.16
N THR A 767 4.46 -43.54 -15.74
CA THR A 767 4.56 -44.85 -15.07
C THR A 767 5.02 -44.77 -13.61
N GLY A 768 5.58 -43.63 -13.21
CA GLY A 768 6.26 -43.48 -11.93
C GLY A 768 7.63 -44.17 -11.86
N ALA A 769 8.03 -44.89 -12.93
CA ALA A 769 9.22 -45.72 -12.92
C ALA A 769 10.49 -44.87 -12.87
N LEU A 770 11.45 -45.32 -12.04
CA LEU A 770 12.79 -44.78 -11.98
C LEU A 770 13.46 -44.95 -13.36
N ARG A 771 13.92 -43.84 -13.95
CA ARG A 771 14.64 -43.83 -15.23
C ARG A 771 16.14 -43.90 -15.01
N ALA A 772 16.66 -43.03 -14.16
CA ALA A 772 18.09 -42.96 -13.90
C ALA A 772 18.42 -42.32 -12.55
N ARG A 773 19.64 -42.60 -12.06
CA ARG A 773 20.14 -42.13 -10.77
C ARG A 773 21.64 -41.89 -10.85
N TYR A 774 22.06 -40.64 -10.64
CA TYR A 774 23.46 -40.25 -10.76
C TYR A 774 23.93 -39.46 -9.53
N PRO A 775 25.12 -39.74 -8.98
CA PRO A 775 25.72 -38.87 -7.99
C PRO A 775 26.14 -37.57 -8.66
N VAL A 776 25.77 -36.43 -8.06
CA VAL A 776 26.16 -35.10 -8.54
C VAL A 776 26.79 -34.30 -7.41
N ALA A 777 27.82 -33.54 -7.74
CA ALA A 777 28.42 -32.59 -6.81
C ALA A 777 27.49 -31.38 -6.65
N VAL A 778 27.24 -30.99 -5.40
CA VAL A 778 26.33 -29.90 -5.03
C VAL A 778 27.01 -29.01 -3.99
N ASP A 779 28.05 -28.30 -4.42
CA ASP A 779 28.78 -27.36 -3.56
C ASP A 779 28.00 -26.05 -3.41
N GLY A 780 27.04 -26.03 -2.48
CA GLY A 780 26.23 -24.84 -2.25
C GLY A 780 24.96 -25.06 -1.43
N ALA A 781 24.50 -24.00 -0.79
CA ALA A 781 23.27 -23.99 0.01
C ALA A 781 22.00 -23.75 -0.84
N GLN A 782 22.11 -22.99 -1.94
CA GLN A 782 21.00 -22.79 -2.88
C GLN A 782 21.26 -23.61 -4.13
N ARG A 783 20.32 -24.48 -4.46
CA ARG A 783 20.38 -25.44 -5.56
C ARG A 783 19.09 -25.29 -6.34
N LEU A 784 19.20 -25.22 -7.66
CA LEU A 784 18.06 -25.06 -8.54
C LEU A 784 18.24 -26.05 -9.69
N LEU A 785 17.22 -26.87 -9.91
CA LEU A 785 17.21 -27.88 -10.95
C LEU A 785 16.24 -27.44 -12.06
N ALA A 786 16.68 -27.54 -13.30
CA ALA A 786 15.81 -27.45 -14.47
C ALA A 786 16.11 -28.62 -15.41
N LEU A 787 15.11 -29.00 -16.22
CA LEU A 787 15.25 -30.01 -17.26
C LEU A 787 15.03 -29.34 -18.61
N ASP A 788 15.72 -29.84 -19.63
CA ASP A 788 15.48 -29.44 -21.01
C ASP A 788 14.17 -30.00 -21.56
N ARG A 789 13.91 -29.72 -22.84
CA ARG A 789 12.64 -30.02 -23.49
C ARG A 789 12.14 -31.44 -23.27
N ASP A 790 13.00 -32.43 -23.51
CA ASP A 790 12.70 -33.86 -23.48
C ASP A 790 13.23 -34.55 -22.22
N GLY A 791 13.82 -33.79 -21.29
CA GLY A 791 14.47 -34.35 -20.11
C GLY A 791 15.63 -35.27 -20.48
N ALA A 792 16.36 -34.93 -21.54
CA ALA A 792 17.64 -35.54 -21.88
C ALA A 792 18.78 -34.90 -21.09
N THR A 793 18.66 -33.61 -20.73
CA THR A 793 19.68 -32.92 -19.94
C THR A 793 19.11 -32.25 -18.69
N ALA A 794 19.92 -32.23 -17.62
CA ALA A 794 19.61 -31.58 -16.37
C ALA A 794 20.56 -30.41 -16.10
N TRP A 795 19.98 -29.27 -15.80
CA TRP A 795 20.67 -28.02 -15.53
C TRP A 795 20.64 -27.75 -14.04
N LEU A 796 21.80 -27.87 -13.40
CA LEU A 796 21.96 -27.66 -11.96
C LEU A 796 22.64 -26.31 -11.73
N SER A 797 21.88 -25.31 -11.29
CA SER A 797 22.39 -24.00 -10.89
C SER A 797 22.60 -23.93 -9.37
N TYR A 798 23.71 -23.38 -8.91
CA TYR A 798 24.01 -23.27 -7.48
C TYR A 798 24.97 -22.12 -7.13
N LEU A 799 24.84 -21.65 -5.89
CA LEU A 799 25.77 -20.70 -5.28
C LEU A 799 26.94 -21.44 -4.63
N PRO A 800 28.21 -21.12 -4.94
CA PRO A 800 29.37 -21.79 -4.34
C PRO A 800 29.39 -21.69 -2.81
N ALA A 801 29.82 -22.76 -2.11
CA ALA A 801 29.83 -22.80 -0.64
C ALA A 801 30.76 -21.77 0.03
N ASN A 802 31.87 -21.40 -0.62
CA ASN A 802 32.90 -20.52 -0.06
C ASN A 802 32.61 -19.02 -0.25
N GLN A 803 31.35 -18.65 -0.50
CA GLN A 803 30.98 -17.26 -0.77
C GLN A 803 30.90 -16.46 0.54
N PRO A 804 31.45 -15.23 0.57
CA PRO A 804 31.26 -14.35 1.71
C PRO A 804 29.76 -14.10 1.89
N ARG A 805 29.22 -14.53 3.03
CA ARG A 805 27.87 -14.12 3.43
C ARG A 805 27.88 -12.60 3.59
N LEU A 806 26.84 -11.94 3.10
CA LEU A 806 26.58 -10.55 3.47
C LEU A 806 26.64 -10.46 5.01
N PRO A 807 27.39 -9.50 5.58
CA PRO A 807 27.38 -9.29 7.02
C PRO A 807 25.93 -9.08 7.49
N ASP A 808 25.56 -9.64 8.64
CA ASP A 808 24.22 -9.45 9.22
C ASP A 808 23.87 -7.96 9.45
N ALA A 809 24.86 -7.06 9.39
CA ALA A 809 24.74 -5.61 9.51
C ALA A 809 25.09 -4.83 8.23
N ALA A 810 24.95 -5.41 7.04
CA ALA A 810 25.24 -4.71 5.78
C ALA A 810 24.39 -3.43 5.64
N THR A 811 25.05 -2.30 5.39
CA THR A 811 24.39 -1.02 5.12
C THR A 811 23.74 -0.99 3.74
N ALA A 812 22.93 0.03 3.45
CA ALA A 812 22.38 0.23 2.10
C ALA A 812 23.49 0.39 1.04
N ASP A 813 24.60 1.04 1.41
CA ASP A 813 25.76 1.22 0.52
C ASP A 813 26.51 -0.10 0.31
N ASP A 814 26.64 -0.93 1.36
CA ASP A 814 27.20 -2.28 1.22
C ASP A 814 26.35 -3.14 0.29
N LEU A 815 25.02 -3.03 0.35
CA LEU A 815 24.10 -3.74 -0.54
C LEU A 815 24.15 -3.24 -1.98
N LEU A 816 24.42 -1.94 -2.19
CA LEU A 816 24.60 -1.35 -3.53
C LEU A 816 25.95 -1.73 -4.14
N ALA A 817 27.00 -1.86 -3.32
CA ALA A 817 28.33 -2.29 -3.73
C ALA A 817 28.44 -3.82 -3.83
N TRP A 818 27.54 -4.58 -3.19
CA TRP A 818 27.53 -6.03 -3.22
C TRP A 818 27.07 -6.52 -4.59
N HIS A 819 28.02 -7.00 -5.37
CA HIS A 819 27.73 -7.77 -6.56
C HIS A 819 27.48 -9.22 -6.14
N PRO A 820 26.27 -9.77 -6.37
CA PRO A 820 26.03 -11.17 -6.11
C PRO A 820 27.06 -11.97 -6.93
N PRO A 821 27.73 -12.93 -6.30
CA PRO A 821 28.73 -13.71 -6.98
C PRO A 821 28.12 -14.47 -8.15
N ALA A 822 28.95 -14.75 -9.16
CA ALA A 822 28.52 -15.55 -10.29
C ALA A 822 28.05 -16.94 -9.82
N ASN A 823 26.78 -17.25 -10.09
CA ASN A 823 26.21 -18.58 -9.95
C ASN A 823 26.96 -19.55 -10.86
N GLN A 824 27.09 -20.79 -10.41
CA GLN A 824 27.60 -21.88 -11.23
C GLN A 824 26.44 -22.64 -11.81
N VAL A 825 26.63 -23.16 -13.02
CA VAL A 825 25.71 -24.12 -13.63
C VAL A 825 26.50 -25.28 -14.21
N THR A 826 26.01 -26.48 -13.93
CA THR A 826 26.50 -27.72 -14.55
C THR A 826 25.35 -28.37 -15.31
N VAL A 827 25.60 -28.72 -16.57
CA VAL A 827 24.65 -29.42 -17.44
C VAL A 827 25.07 -30.88 -17.50
N TYR A 828 24.17 -31.77 -17.09
CA TYR A 828 24.37 -33.21 -17.08
C TYR A 828 23.56 -33.88 -18.18
N ASP A 829 24.15 -34.86 -18.85
CA ASP A 829 23.43 -35.82 -19.69
C ASP A 829 22.72 -36.85 -18.79
N LEU A 830 21.42 -37.01 -18.96
CA LEU A 830 20.61 -37.95 -18.18
C LEU A 830 20.63 -39.38 -18.74
N ALA A 831 21.31 -39.63 -19.86
CA ALA A 831 21.53 -40.98 -20.38
C ALA A 831 22.67 -41.70 -19.64
N ASP A 832 23.77 -41.00 -19.36
CA ASP A 832 24.98 -41.58 -18.77
C ASP A 832 25.51 -40.85 -17.52
N GLY A 833 24.93 -39.69 -17.17
CA GLY A 833 25.35 -38.88 -16.03
C GLY A 833 26.55 -37.97 -16.31
N ASN A 834 27.07 -37.94 -17.55
CA ASN A 834 28.25 -37.16 -17.90
C ASN A 834 27.95 -35.66 -17.87
N THR A 835 28.95 -34.87 -17.48
CA THR A 835 28.88 -33.42 -17.58
C THR A 835 29.08 -32.99 -19.03
N LEU A 836 28.05 -32.38 -19.63
CA LEU A 836 28.07 -31.87 -21.00
C LEU A 836 28.64 -30.45 -21.08
N ALA A 837 28.33 -29.62 -20.08
CA ALA A 837 28.79 -28.24 -20.04
C ALA A 837 28.89 -27.75 -18.59
N GLN A 838 29.81 -26.82 -18.36
CA GLN A 838 29.90 -26.06 -17.12
C GLN A 838 30.04 -24.58 -17.47
N GLY A 839 29.36 -23.74 -16.69
CA GLY A 839 29.37 -22.31 -16.89
C GLY A 839 29.26 -21.57 -15.57
N ARG A 840 29.59 -20.29 -15.65
CA ARG A 840 29.25 -19.31 -14.61
C ARG A 840 28.32 -18.31 -15.25
N PHE A 841 27.37 -17.78 -14.50
CA PHE A 841 26.52 -16.69 -14.96
C PHE A 841 26.40 -15.67 -13.82
N GLY A 842 26.44 -14.39 -14.17
CA GLY A 842 26.48 -13.28 -13.22
C GLY A 842 25.44 -12.23 -13.56
N GLY A 843 25.40 -11.16 -12.76
CA GLY A 843 24.50 -10.04 -13.00
C GLY A 843 23.19 -10.07 -12.21
N GLY A 844 23.06 -10.90 -11.18
CA GLY A 844 21.86 -10.95 -10.33
C GLY A 844 20.88 -12.09 -10.68
N TRP A 845 21.06 -12.75 -11.82
CA TRP A 845 20.32 -13.97 -12.18
C TRP A 845 20.46 -15.05 -11.10
N THR A 846 19.33 -15.56 -10.60
CA THR A 846 19.29 -16.62 -9.59
C THR A 846 19.24 -18.00 -10.21
N SER A 847 18.67 -18.14 -11.41
CA SER A 847 18.47 -19.44 -12.07
C SER A 847 18.47 -19.37 -13.59
N LEU A 848 18.62 -20.54 -14.22
CA LEU A 848 18.51 -20.75 -15.66
C LEU A 848 17.52 -21.88 -15.96
N VAL A 849 16.66 -21.68 -16.94
CA VAL A 849 15.72 -22.67 -17.48
C VAL A 849 15.96 -22.82 -18.99
N PRO A 850 16.33 -24.00 -19.49
CA PRO A 850 16.47 -24.23 -20.92
C PRO A 850 15.10 -24.17 -21.62
N LEU A 851 15.05 -23.49 -22.78
CA LEU A 851 13.87 -23.37 -23.64
C LEU A 851 13.93 -24.32 -24.85
N GLY A 852 14.80 -25.33 -24.82
CA GLY A 852 15.02 -26.25 -25.92
C GLY A 852 15.77 -27.48 -25.45
N ALA A 853 16.31 -28.29 -26.37
CA ALA A 853 17.06 -29.49 -26.03
C ALA A 853 18.58 -29.22 -26.01
N GLY A 854 19.28 -29.80 -25.04
CA GLY A 854 20.74 -29.77 -24.95
C GLY A 854 21.38 -28.42 -24.54
N PRO A 855 22.72 -28.37 -24.45
CA PRO A 855 23.47 -27.22 -23.90
C PRO A 855 23.48 -25.97 -24.80
N GLY A 856 23.05 -26.09 -26.05
CA GLY A 856 22.98 -24.98 -27.01
C GLY A 856 21.61 -24.30 -27.10
N ALA A 857 20.63 -24.78 -26.34
CA ALA A 857 19.27 -24.24 -26.35
C ALA A 857 19.23 -22.77 -25.90
N SER A 858 18.22 -22.03 -26.37
CA SER A 858 17.86 -20.74 -25.79
C SER A 858 17.63 -20.89 -24.28
N LEU A 859 17.95 -19.86 -23.51
CA LEU A 859 17.86 -19.89 -22.05
C LEU A 859 16.92 -18.79 -21.54
N LEU A 860 16.16 -19.13 -20.52
CA LEU A 860 15.46 -18.18 -19.68
C LEU A 860 16.24 -18.03 -18.37
N ALA A 861 16.83 -16.86 -18.14
CA ALA A 861 17.41 -16.48 -16.87
C ALA A 861 16.34 -15.82 -15.99
N VAL A 862 16.31 -16.16 -14.71
CA VAL A 862 15.28 -15.67 -13.77
C VAL A 862 15.95 -14.92 -12.63
N ASP A 863 15.41 -13.78 -12.26
CA ASP A 863 15.72 -13.04 -11.03
C ASP A 863 14.45 -12.32 -10.54
N GLY A 864 13.78 -12.82 -9.51
CA GLY A 864 12.60 -12.15 -8.96
C GLY A 864 11.53 -11.90 -10.02
N SER A 865 11.18 -10.63 -10.26
CA SER A 865 10.22 -10.21 -11.28
C SER A 865 10.83 -10.00 -12.67
N LEU A 866 12.15 -10.16 -12.82
CA LEU A 866 12.88 -9.97 -14.06
C LEU A 866 13.20 -11.33 -14.68
N LEU A 867 12.77 -11.52 -15.93
CA LEU A 867 13.19 -12.65 -16.74
C LEU A 867 14.04 -12.16 -17.91
N GLY A 868 15.19 -12.79 -18.12
CA GLY A 868 16.08 -12.56 -19.25
C GLY A 868 15.97 -13.69 -20.24
N ILE A 869 15.74 -13.39 -21.52
CA ILE A 869 15.72 -14.39 -22.58
C ILE A 869 17.01 -14.25 -23.39
N GLU A 870 17.76 -15.34 -23.46
CA GLU A 870 18.99 -15.49 -24.25
C GLU A 870 18.72 -16.45 -25.40
N LEU A 871 18.68 -15.92 -26.61
CA LEU A 871 18.25 -16.63 -27.80
C LEU A 871 19.40 -17.44 -28.38
N SER A 872 19.12 -18.65 -28.84
CA SER A 872 20.07 -19.39 -29.67
C SER A 872 20.33 -18.61 -30.96
N GLY A 873 21.61 -18.35 -31.27
CA GLY A 873 22.02 -17.63 -32.47
C GLY A 873 22.69 -18.60 -33.45
N VAL A 874 22.41 -18.44 -34.74
CA VAL A 874 23.05 -19.24 -35.79
C VAL A 874 24.53 -18.85 -35.90
N GLY A 875 25.43 -19.73 -35.45
CA GLY A 875 26.88 -19.55 -35.58
C GLY A 875 27.57 -18.70 -34.50
N GLY A 876 26.88 -18.36 -33.42
CA GLY A 876 27.44 -17.62 -32.27
C GLY A 876 27.88 -18.52 -31.10
N ASP A 877 28.51 -17.93 -30.09
CA ASP A 877 28.74 -18.59 -28.80
C ASP A 877 27.42 -19.07 -28.18
N SER A 878 27.45 -20.20 -27.47
CA SER A 878 26.26 -20.75 -26.81
C SER A 878 25.64 -19.73 -25.85
N PRO A 879 24.30 -19.70 -25.68
CA PRO A 879 23.64 -18.79 -24.74
C PRO A 879 24.26 -18.81 -23.34
N LEU A 880 24.61 -20.01 -22.83
CA LEU A 880 25.30 -20.15 -21.55
C LEU A 880 26.66 -19.45 -21.51
N ARG A 881 27.46 -19.59 -22.58
CA ARG A 881 28.76 -18.94 -22.66
C ARG A 881 28.64 -17.42 -22.75
N ARG A 882 27.63 -16.90 -23.45
CA ARG A 882 27.39 -15.45 -23.53
C ARG A 882 26.98 -14.86 -22.19
N LEU A 883 26.07 -15.53 -21.46
CA LEU A 883 25.73 -15.16 -20.08
C LEU A 883 26.96 -15.15 -19.16
N GLY A 884 27.87 -16.11 -19.35
CA GLY A 884 29.11 -16.20 -18.58
C GLY A 884 30.23 -15.28 -19.02
N ALA A 885 30.24 -14.80 -20.26
CA ALA A 885 31.23 -13.81 -20.72
C ALA A 885 30.95 -12.42 -20.13
N ALA A 886 29.72 -12.18 -19.68
CA ALA A 886 29.27 -10.88 -19.24
C ALA A 886 29.26 -10.68 -17.72
N LEU A 887 30.13 -11.39 -17.00
CA LEU A 887 30.29 -11.25 -15.55
C LEU A 887 30.67 -9.83 -15.09
N THR A 888 31.12 -8.98 -16.01
CA THR A 888 31.23 -7.54 -15.79
C THR A 888 30.08 -6.82 -16.49
N PRO A 889 29.10 -6.28 -15.75
CA PRO A 889 28.03 -5.48 -16.33
C PRO A 889 28.65 -4.27 -17.05
N ARG A 890 28.31 -4.09 -18.34
CA ARG A 890 28.51 -2.80 -19.00
C ARG A 890 27.18 -2.06 -18.96
N ALA A 891 27.20 -0.78 -18.58
CA ALA A 891 26.03 0.07 -18.73
C ALA A 891 25.68 0.12 -20.24
N PRO A 892 24.53 -0.43 -20.67
CA PRO A 892 24.10 -0.27 -22.04
C PRO A 892 23.73 1.18 -22.28
N ASP A 893 23.76 1.61 -23.54
CA ASP A 893 23.08 2.85 -23.87
C ASP A 893 21.55 2.69 -23.66
N ARG A 894 20.89 3.83 -23.48
CA ARG A 894 19.46 3.88 -23.21
C ARG A 894 18.61 3.23 -24.31
N SER A 895 19.00 3.37 -25.58
CA SER A 895 18.25 2.83 -26.71
C SER A 895 18.32 1.31 -26.72
N ALA A 896 19.50 0.74 -26.49
CA ALA A 896 19.70 -0.69 -26.35
C ALA A 896 18.91 -1.27 -25.17
N LEU A 897 18.84 -0.58 -24.03
CA LEU A 897 18.01 -1.01 -22.90
C LEU A 897 16.52 -1.01 -23.27
N CYS A 898 16.06 0.06 -23.91
CA CYS A 898 14.68 0.21 -24.38
C CYS A 898 14.26 -0.86 -25.38
N GLU A 899 15.15 -1.26 -26.30
CA GLU A 899 14.91 -2.33 -27.26
C GLU A 899 14.80 -3.72 -26.61
N ARG A 900 15.38 -3.90 -25.41
CA ARG A 900 15.36 -5.17 -24.70
C ARG A 900 14.15 -5.33 -23.79
N MET A 901 13.60 -4.24 -23.23
CA MET A 901 12.48 -4.30 -22.28
C MET A 901 11.12 -4.41 -22.98
N ALA A 902 10.32 -5.41 -22.60
CA ALA A 902 9.03 -5.67 -23.24
C ALA A 902 7.89 -4.73 -22.81
N ASP A 903 7.94 -4.18 -21.59
CA ASP A 903 6.87 -3.33 -21.04
C ASP A 903 7.44 -2.24 -20.13
N VAL A 904 7.99 -1.20 -20.74
CA VAL A 904 8.63 -0.10 -20.01
C VAL A 904 7.68 1.06 -19.69
N ASP A 905 6.55 1.13 -20.41
CA ASP A 905 5.64 2.28 -20.38
C ASP A 905 4.23 1.93 -19.90
N ALA A 906 3.79 0.66 -20.02
CA ALA A 906 2.44 0.27 -19.62
C ALA A 906 2.34 -0.21 -18.16
N ASP A 907 3.49 -0.39 -17.50
CA ASP A 907 3.56 -0.86 -16.12
C ASP A 907 2.96 0.12 -15.11
N ARG A 908 1.95 -0.35 -14.38
CA ARG A 908 1.30 0.41 -13.31
C ARG A 908 2.04 0.31 -11.97
N ALA A 909 2.69 -0.82 -11.70
CA ALA A 909 3.40 -1.08 -10.46
C ALA A 909 4.51 -0.05 -10.21
N THR A 910 5.19 0.39 -11.27
CA THR A 910 6.21 1.44 -11.19
C THR A 910 5.63 2.84 -11.34
N ARG A 911 4.56 3.00 -12.14
CA ARG A 911 3.90 4.30 -12.39
C ARG A 911 3.41 4.98 -11.12
N ASP A 912 2.82 4.21 -10.22
CA ASP A 912 2.31 4.70 -8.94
C ASP A 912 3.45 5.13 -7.98
N LEU A 913 4.72 4.82 -8.32
CA LEU A 913 5.91 5.20 -7.56
C LEU A 913 6.57 6.48 -8.10
N TRP A 914 6.14 7.02 -9.24
CA TRP A 914 6.79 8.20 -9.83
C TRP A 914 6.54 9.45 -8.99
N PRO A 915 7.60 10.13 -8.49
CA PRO A 915 7.41 11.38 -7.78
C PRO A 915 6.93 12.49 -8.73
N PRO A 916 6.29 13.55 -8.21
CA PRO A 916 6.20 14.81 -8.93
C PRO A 916 7.54 15.26 -9.49
N GLY A 917 7.52 15.80 -10.71
CA GLY A 917 8.74 16.26 -11.37
C GLY A 917 9.47 15.17 -12.15
N ALA A 918 9.13 13.89 -11.92
CA ALA A 918 9.57 12.82 -12.80
C ALA A 918 9.02 13.03 -14.21
N TYR A 919 9.83 12.67 -15.21
CA TYR A 919 9.39 12.66 -16.60
C TYR A 919 8.14 11.77 -16.75
N ARG A 920 7.08 12.27 -17.38
CA ARG A 920 5.79 11.56 -17.54
C ARG A 920 5.57 10.97 -18.94
N GLY A 921 6.37 11.35 -19.93
CA GLY A 921 6.29 10.79 -21.28
C GLY A 921 6.80 9.34 -21.35
N PRO A 922 6.81 8.72 -22.53
CA PRO A 922 7.34 7.36 -22.70
C PRO A 922 8.84 7.29 -22.38
N ALA A 923 9.25 6.36 -21.52
CA ALA A 923 10.64 6.15 -21.13
C ALA A 923 11.54 5.81 -22.32
N CYS A 924 10.96 5.26 -23.39
CA CYS A 924 11.68 4.78 -24.56
C CYS A 924 11.41 5.52 -25.87
N ARG A 925 10.83 6.73 -25.83
CA ARG A 925 10.68 7.59 -27.03
C ARG A 925 11.64 8.75 -27.11
#